data_AF-A0A5S6Q1F0-F1
#
_entry.id   AF-A0A5S6Q1F0-F1
#
_cell.length_a   1.000
_cell.length_b   1.000
_cell.length_c   1.000
_cell.angle_alpha   90.00
_cell.angle_beta   90.00
_cell.angle_gamma   90.00
#
_symmetry.space_group_name_H-M   'P 1'
#
loop_
_entity.id
_entity.type
_entity.pdbx_description
1 polymer ?
#
loop_
_entity_poly.entity_id
_entity_poly.type
_entity_poly.pdbx_seq_one_letter_code
_entity_poly.pdbx_strand_id
1 'polypeptide(L)'
;MSYHYLWLYCGDVPATFKRYRTVLIPKKNPVQSPQDYRPITIAPMFYRAIAKLIAQRLEPYIELNRRQKAFVKNVDGCGENIFVLNSALTLSRQQHRELSLAALDVAKAFDTVSHHSIRRALERQDVCSNGIQLICSLLKNSFTQIEHSNGVLDLIPIMRGVKQGDPMSPLLFSLVMDELLDELDRSGGGFTLGESVKPNCLAFADDILLLSDSKAGLQSNLLLCYRFFTARSLQLNVQKCCSLMLYKVPRNRSVAVSTVPEFYLDPVDVDTVLPVFTPAEFLKYLGVEFSPFGRRRDQVHGEQVLLDRACKAELKPQQKIELIRSHLLPRLLYTFTVGNPLANTASAVDKIVRQAVKKILHLPLTTICDDFFYLPKKHGGLGFINLQETADLSTLRLMMKMSHSNDQVAQVASELSFNQYRRSRLMARRSVASFDANRIHEAKMEMASRHAARFLATYQGCGYQEFKDKHSNKWIVGEGMTGHCFIAAIKVRTSLVPTRIQSLRGRADPGDRRLLCRRCGPVSNASETLIHISQRCALTHGLIIRRHNTIMQKLASIAKASGFQVICEPVLRHQEQVYKPDLLLTRENTSWVIDIAIPWETNDSLNRRHTEKCRKYECLSEPVLKLKWASVFKTGAIVIGARGAWCSRNDRTLCDVQLHVSDNMKCLLCLVVLERTIQLISWFMRSTDALAFRAS
;
A
#
# COMPACT_ATOMS: atom_id res chain seq x y z
N MET A 1 13.20 -42.29 -15.74
CA MET A 1 12.64 -41.99 -14.40
C MET A 1 13.16 -40.64 -13.94
N SER A 2 12.29 -39.65 -13.74
CA SER A 2 12.72 -38.35 -13.19
C SER A 2 13.18 -38.53 -11.73
N TYR A 3 14.28 -37.89 -11.34
CA TYR A 3 14.92 -38.03 -10.01
C TYR A 3 13.97 -37.88 -8.81
N HIS A 4 12.83 -37.19 -8.97
CA HIS A 4 11.79 -37.10 -7.94
C HIS A 4 11.12 -38.45 -7.60
N TYR A 5 10.96 -39.36 -8.56
CA TYR A 5 10.44 -40.70 -8.27
C TYR A 5 11.44 -41.54 -7.48
N LEU A 6 12.75 -41.27 -7.61
CA LEU A 6 13.78 -42.00 -6.88
C LEU A 6 13.73 -41.69 -5.38
N TRP A 7 13.56 -40.43 -4.97
CA TRP A 7 13.47 -40.07 -3.55
C TRP A 7 12.17 -40.51 -2.88
N LEU A 8 11.06 -40.47 -3.62
CA LEU A 8 9.78 -41.03 -3.15
C LEU A 8 9.86 -42.55 -3.01
N TYR A 9 10.54 -43.22 -3.94
CA TYR A 9 10.77 -44.66 -3.89
C TYR A 9 11.72 -45.06 -2.75
N CYS A 10 12.82 -44.33 -2.57
CA CYS A 10 13.80 -44.57 -1.50
C CYS A 10 13.33 -44.08 -0.12
N GLY A 11 12.29 -43.24 -0.05
CA GLY A 11 11.81 -42.63 1.19
C GLY A 11 12.80 -41.65 1.84
N ASP A 12 13.83 -41.19 1.12
CA ASP A 12 14.89 -40.33 1.66
C ASP A 12 15.50 -39.37 0.63
N VAL A 13 16.20 -38.34 1.13
CA VAL A 13 16.95 -37.34 0.36
C VAL A 13 18.44 -37.35 0.73
N PRO A 14 19.33 -36.88 -0.17
CA PRO A 14 20.76 -36.78 0.13
C PRO A 14 21.05 -36.02 1.43
N ALA A 15 22.04 -36.48 2.20
CA ALA A 15 22.42 -35.87 3.48
C ALA A 15 22.82 -34.39 3.35
N THR A 16 23.35 -33.98 2.19
CA THR A 16 23.68 -32.57 1.90
C THR A 16 22.46 -31.65 1.93
N PHE A 17 21.25 -32.17 1.66
CA PHE A 17 20.01 -31.39 1.70
C PHE A 17 19.49 -31.17 3.12
N LYS A 18 20.03 -31.93 4.09
CA LYS A 18 19.69 -31.87 5.52
C LYS A 18 20.67 -31.02 6.34
N ARG A 19 21.55 -30.26 5.68
CA ARG A 19 22.44 -29.26 6.28
C ARG A 19 21.90 -27.86 6.05
N TYR A 20 21.66 -27.14 7.12
CA TYR A 20 21.01 -25.82 7.12
C TYR A 20 21.93 -24.74 7.69
N ARG A 21 21.56 -23.48 7.47
CA ARG A 21 22.12 -22.34 8.20
C ARG A 21 21.04 -21.63 8.98
N THR A 22 21.36 -21.16 10.18
CA THR A 22 20.47 -20.36 11.02
C THR A 22 21.04 -18.96 11.16
N VAL A 23 20.25 -17.94 10.80
CA VAL A 23 20.58 -16.53 10.98
C VAL A 23 19.75 -15.96 12.14
N LEU A 24 20.37 -15.15 12.98
CA LEU A 24 19.72 -14.53 14.14
C LEU A 24 19.22 -13.12 13.79
N ILE A 25 17.90 -12.90 13.85
CA ILE A 25 17.28 -11.59 13.59
C ILE A 25 16.88 -10.93 14.91
N PRO A 26 17.32 -9.69 15.22
CA PRO A 26 16.88 -8.95 16.40
C PRO A 26 15.36 -8.74 16.44
N LYS A 27 14.71 -9.08 17.56
CA LYS A 27 13.28 -8.79 17.83
C LYS A 27 13.08 -7.35 18.31
N LYS A 28 14.07 -6.81 19.04
CA LYS A 28 14.09 -5.46 19.59
C LYS A 28 15.51 -4.89 19.48
N ASN A 29 15.62 -3.56 19.50
CA ASN A 29 16.91 -2.86 19.53
C ASN A 29 16.90 -1.86 20.71
N PRO A 30 17.95 -1.82 21.55
CA PRO A 30 19.11 -2.72 21.55
C PRO A 30 18.76 -4.15 22.01
N VAL A 31 19.55 -5.13 21.56
CA VAL A 31 19.46 -6.53 22.00
C VAL A 31 20.24 -6.66 23.30
N GLN A 32 19.66 -7.33 24.32
CA GLN A 32 20.32 -7.52 25.62
C GLN A 32 20.56 -9.01 25.94
N SER A 33 19.78 -9.91 25.37
CA SER A 33 19.88 -11.35 25.65
C SER A 33 19.69 -12.21 24.39
N PRO A 34 20.12 -13.49 24.39
CA PRO A 34 19.86 -14.41 23.28
C PRO A 34 18.37 -14.59 22.95
N GLN A 35 17.49 -14.43 23.94
CA GLN A 35 16.03 -14.56 23.76
C GLN A 35 15.43 -13.42 22.91
N ASP A 36 16.15 -12.30 22.81
CA ASP A 36 15.81 -11.16 21.99
C ASP A 36 16.11 -11.39 20.50
N TYR A 37 16.74 -12.52 20.15
CA TYR A 37 16.86 -12.95 18.76
C TYR A 37 15.74 -13.89 18.34
N ARG A 38 15.37 -13.81 17.07
CA ARG A 38 14.54 -14.79 16.36
C ARG A 38 15.45 -15.60 15.43
N PRO A 39 15.65 -16.90 15.68
CA PRO A 39 16.39 -17.75 14.76
C PRO A 39 15.56 -18.02 13.51
N ILE A 40 16.14 -17.82 12.32
CA ILE A 40 15.55 -18.23 11.04
C ILE A 40 16.46 -19.27 10.40
N THR A 41 15.90 -20.46 10.16
CA THR A 41 16.63 -21.58 9.56
C THR A 41 16.40 -21.61 8.06
N ILE A 42 17.47 -21.45 7.30
CA ILE A 42 17.49 -21.40 5.84
C ILE A 42 18.01 -22.74 5.32
N ALA A 43 17.10 -23.50 4.71
CA ALA A 43 17.46 -24.77 4.07
C ALA A 43 17.97 -24.59 2.62
N PRO A 44 18.75 -25.57 2.10
CA PRO A 44 19.17 -25.61 0.70
C PRO A 44 17.98 -25.44 -0.26
N MET A 45 18.23 -24.84 -1.43
CA MET A 45 17.19 -24.57 -2.43
C MET A 45 16.41 -25.83 -2.80
N PHE A 46 17.10 -26.94 -3.06
CA PHE A 46 16.47 -28.22 -3.42
C PHE A 46 15.58 -28.78 -2.31
N TYR A 47 16.03 -28.73 -1.05
CA TYR A 47 15.18 -29.10 0.09
C TYR A 47 13.91 -28.25 0.13
N ARG A 48 14.04 -26.91 0.01
CA ARG A 48 12.88 -26.01 0.04
C ARG A 48 11.90 -26.26 -1.11
N ALA A 49 12.42 -26.61 -2.28
CA ALA A 49 11.58 -26.98 -3.43
C ALA A 49 10.78 -28.25 -3.15
N ILE A 50 11.42 -29.30 -2.62
CA ILE A 50 10.76 -30.57 -2.25
C ILE A 50 9.74 -30.35 -1.14
N ALA A 51 10.13 -29.66 -0.05
CA ALA A 51 9.25 -29.37 1.07
C ALA A 51 8.01 -28.56 0.63
N LYS A 52 8.19 -27.58 -0.27
CA LYS A 52 7.08 -26.83 -0.86
C LYS A 52 6.18 -27.72 -1.72
N LEU A 53 6.75 -28.60 -2.56
CA LEU A 53 5.98 -29.54 -3.38
C LEU A 53 5.16 -30.51 -2.52
N ILE A 54 5.75 -31.06 -1.46
CA ILE A 54 5.05 -31.93 -0.51
C ILE A 54 3.91 -31.18 0.15
N ALA A 55 4.17 -30.00 0.72
CA ALA A 55 3.13 -29.19 1.37
C ALA A 55 1.98 -28.85 0.40
N GLN A 56 2.29 -28.42 -0.83
CA GLN A 56 1.28 -28.11 -1.85
C GLN A 56 0.45 -29.31 -2.26
N ARG A 57 1.01 -30.52 -2.20
CA ARG A 57 0.29 -31.76 -2.52
C ARG A 57 -0.53 -32.28 -1.35
N LEU A 58 -0.07 -32.09 -0.11
CA LEU A 58 -0.80 -32.53 1.08
C LEU A 58 -1.98 -31.62 1.42
N GLU A 59 -1.81 -30.31 1.27
CA GLU A 59 -2.79 -29.30 1.70
C GLU A 59 -4.22 -29.52 1.16
N PRO A 60 -4.46 -29.96 -0.10
CA PRO A 60 -5.82 -30.23 -0.57
C PRO A 60 -6.50 -31.46 0.05
N TYR A 61 -5.75 -32.37 0.66
CA TYR A 61 -6.26 -33.59 1.28
C TYR A 61 -6.39 -33.48 2.80
N ILE A 62 -5.95 -32.37 3.39
CA ILE A 62 -5.98 -32.15 4.83
C ILE A 62 -7.15 -31.21 5.14
N GLU A 63 -8.07 -31.69 5.98
CA GLU A 63 -9.13 -30.86 6.56
C GLU A 63 -8.73 -30.48 7.98
N LEU A 64 -8.30 -29.22 8.14
CA LEU A 64 -8.05 -28.64 9.46
C LEU A 64 -9.35 -28.16 10.10
N ASN A 65 -9.41 -28.26 11.42
CA ASN A 65 -10.43 -27.67 12.25
C ASN A 65 -10.56 -26.17 11.92
N ARG A 66 -11.81 -25.72 11.73
CA ARG A 66 -12.15 -24.35 11.31
C ARG A 66 -11.68 -23.29 12.29
N ARG A 67 -11.39 -23.64 13.55
CA ARG A 67 -10.80 -22.77 14.58
C ARG A 67 -9.35 -22.38 14.28
N GLN A 68 -8.62 -23.18 13.49
CA GLN A 68 -7.28 -22.82 13.02
C GLN A 68 -7.41 -21.78 11.92
N LYS A 69 -6.95 -20.55 12.20
CA LYS A 69 -7.01 -19.44 11.24
C LYS A 69 -5.66 -19.03 10.67
N ALA A 70 -4.55 -19.59 11.17
CA ALA A 70 -3.23 -19.30 10.61
C ALA A 70 -2.91 -20.20 9.43
N PHE A 71 -2.25 -19.61 8.43
CA PHE A 71 -1.72 -20.31 7.25
C PHE A 71 -2.77 -21.05 6.40
N VAL A 72 -4.06 -20.74 6.57
CA VAL A 72 -5.15 -21.31 5.76
C VAL A 72 -5.38 -20.44 4.51
N LYS A 73 -5.39 -21.08 3.33
CA LYS A 73 -5.65 -20.38 2.06
C LYS A 73 -7.04 -19.76 2.02
N ASN A 74 -7.13 -18.58 1.42
CA ASN A 74 -8.38 -17.85 1.16
C ASN A 74 -9.19 -17.46 2.42
N VAL A 75 -8.62 -17.59 3.62
CA VAL A 75 -9.26 -17.18 4.88
C VAL A 75 -8.59 -15.93 5.41
N ASP A 76 -9.39 -14.92 5.76
CA ASP A 76 -8.91 -13.71 6.45
C ASP A 76 -8.79 -13.98 7.95
N GLY A 77 -7.84 -14.85 8.31
CA GLY A 77 -7.79 -15.45 9.65
C GLY A 77 -7.65 -14.45 10.79
N CYS A 78 -6.80 -13.43 10.61
CA CYS A 78 -6.70 -12.36 11.60
C CYS A 78 -8.00 -11.57 11.72
N GLY A 79 -8.62 -11.23 10.58
CA GLY A 79 -9.88 -10.51 10.53
C GLY A 79 -11.00 -11.27 11.25
N GLU A 80 -11.15 -12.57 10.98
CA GLU A 80 -12.13 -13.45 11.61
C GLU A 80 -11.96 -13.53 13.12
N ASN A 81 -10.77 -13.91 13.59
CA ASN A 81 -10.51 -14.06 15.03
C ASN A 81 -10.73 -12.74 15.79
N ILE A 82 -10.25 -11.61 15.25
CA ILE A 82 -10.43 -10.30 15.90
C ILE A 82 -11.91 -9.85 15.85
N PHE A 83 -12.63 -10.17 14.78
CA PHE A 83 -14.06 -9.85 14.66
C PHE A 83 -14.90 -10.65 15.66
N VAL A 84 -14.63 -11.95 15.79
CA VAL A 84 -15.30 -12.85 16.75
C VAL A 84 -14.99 -12.42 18.18
N LEU A 85 -13.73 -12.20 18.54
CA LEU A 85 -13.33 -11.73 19.88
C LEU A 85 -14.03 -10.42 20.27
N ASN A 86 -14.06 -9.45 19.36
CA ASN A 86 -14.72 -8.18 19.63
C ASN A 86 -16.24 -8.34 19.76
N SER A 87 -16.83 -9.27 19.00
CA SER A 87 -18.24 -9.60 19.11
C SER A 87 -18.55 -10.25 20.47
N ALA A 88 -17.71 -11.16 20.96
CA ALA A 88 -17.84 -11.77 22.28
C ALA A 88 -17.76 -10.74 23.41
N LEU A 89 -16.74 -9.88 23.40
CA LEU A 89 -16.59 -8.79 24.38
C LEU A 89 -17.77 -7.81 24.35
N THR A 90 -18.28 -7.47 23.17
CA THR A 90 -19.42 -6.56 23.02
C THR A 90 -20.71 -7.20 23.52
N LEU A 91 -20.93 -8.47 23.18
CA LEU A 91 -22.11 -9.24 23.58
C LEU A 91 -22.17 -9.40 25.10
N SER A 92 -21.07 -9.81 25.74
CA SER A 92 -20.95 -9.90 27.19
C SER A 92 -21.39 -8.60 27.87
N ARG A 93 -20.91 -7.46 27.36
CA ARG A 93 -21.25 -6.14 27.93
C ARG A 93 -22.70 -5.72 27.71
N GLN A 94 -23.21 -5.86 26.48
CA GLN A 94 -24.56 -5.40 26.13
C GLN A 94 -25.65 -6.28 26.73
N GLN A 95 -25.39 -7.57 26.90
CA GLN A 95 -26.35 -8.54 27.47
C GLN A 95 -26.06 -8.90 28.94
N HIS A 96 -25.05 -8.28 29.54
CA HIS A 96 -24.64 -8.51 30.94
C HIS A 96 -24.32 -9.98 31.24
N ARG A 97 -23.58 -10.62 30.34
CA ARG A 97 -23.19 -12.03 30.42
C ARG A 97 -21.76 -12.16 30.92
N GLU A 98 -21.51 -13.24 31.65
CA GLU A 98 -20.16 -13.60 32.04
C GLU A 98 -19.32 -13.99 30.81
N LEU A 99 -18.04 -13.66 30.85
CA LEU A 99 -17.08 -14.02 29.82
C LEU A 99 -15.72 -14.23 30.47
N SER A 100 -15.19 -15.44 30.34
CA SER A 100 -13.83 -15.77 30.78
C SER A 100 -12.94 -15.97 29.55
N LEU A 101 -11.77 -15.34 29.54
CA LEU A 101 -10.75 -15.44 28.50
C LEU A 101 -9.43 -15.91 29.08
N ALA A 102 -8.69 -16.70 28.31
CA ALA A 102 -7.26 -16.92 28.56
C ALA A 102 -6.48 -16.90 27.25
N ALA A 103 -5.43 -16.08 27.18
CA ALA A 103 -4.46 -16.14 26.11
C ALA A 103 -3.29 -17.03 26.54
N LEU A 104 -2.93 -17.98 25.69
CA LEU A 104 -1.85 -18.93 25.93
C LEU A 104 -0.64 -18.57 25.07
N ASP A 105 0.55 -18.59 25.68
CA ASP A 105 1.84 -18.43 24.99
C ASP A 105 2.60 -19.76 25.01
N VAL A 106 2.71 -20.41 23.86
CA VAL A 106 3.47 -21.67 23.73
C VAL A 106 4.95 -21.34 23.56
N ALA A 107 5.78 -21.73 24.54
CA ALA A 107 7.19 -21.40 24.57
C ALA A 107 7.95 -22.05 23.40
N LYS A 108 8.43 -21.22 22.46
CA LYS A 108 9.21 -21.65 21.28
C LYS A 108 8.52 -22.75 20.48
N ALA A 109 7.20 -22.64 20.27
CA ALA A 109 6.35 -23.69 19.73
C ALA A 109 6.91 -24.45 18.51
N PHE A 110 7.42 -23.72 17.51
CA PHE A 110 8.03 -24.30 16.32
C PHE A 110 9.31 -25.07 16.63
N ASP A 111 10.15 -24.58 17.53
CA ASP A 111 11.45 -25.18 17.84
C ASP A 111 11.34 -26.40 18.78
N THR A 112 10.19 -26.57 19.45
CA THR A 112 10.02 -27.58 20.52
C THR A 112 9.10 -28.74 20.15
N VAL A 113 8.23 -28.61 19.14
CA VAL A 113 7.29 -29.68 18.77
C VAL A 113 8.02 -31.00 18.45
N SER A 114 7.59 -32.10 19.05
CA SER A 114 8.29 -33.38 18.86
C SER A 114 8.03 -33.96 17.46
N HIS A 115 9.02 -34.63 16.87
CA HIS A 115 8.83 -35.32 15.58
C HIS A 115 7.84 -36.49 15.70
N HIS A 116 7.70 -37.08 16.88
CA HIS A 116 6.68 -38.10 17.16
C HIS A 116 5.26 -37.51 17.07
N SER A 117 5.03 -36.32 17.63
CA SER A 117 3.74 -35.62 17.52
C SER A 117 3.39 -35.30 16.07
N ILE A 118 4.37 -34.89 15.26
CA ILE A 118 4.18 -34.64 13.82
C ILE A 118 3.77 -35.93 13.11
N ARG A 119 4.48 -37.04 13.38
CA ARG A 119 4.14 -38.34 12.80
C ARG A 119 2.71 -38.74 13.14
N ARG A 120 2.33 -38.67 14.42
CA ARG A 120 0.98 -39.00 14.87
C ARG A 120 -0.08 -38.12 14.20
N ALA A 121 0.17 -36.82 14.06
CA ALA A 121 -0.76 -35.91 13.41
C ALA A 121 -0.94 -36.21 11.91
N LEU A 122 0.11 -36.68 11.23
CA LEU A 122 0.02 -37.14 9.84
C LEU A 122 -0.75 -38.46 9.73
N GLU A 123 -0.53 -39.40 10.66
CA GLU A 123 -1.28 -40.67 10.73
C GLU A 123 -2.77 -40.43 10.96
N ARG A 124 -3.12 -39.45 11.80
CA ARG A 124 -4.50 -39.04 12.08
C ARG A 124 -5.24 -38.46 10.86
N GLN A 125 -4.50 -37.92 9.90
CA GLN A 125 -5.04 -37.33 8.66
C GLN A 125 -4.95 -38.32 7.49
N ASP A 126 -4.79 -39.61 7.78
CA ASP A 126 -4.74 -40.70 6.80
C ASP A 126 -3.69 -40.50 5.68
N VAL A 127 -2.58 -39.81 5.99
CA VAL A 127 -1.47 -39.65 5.05
C VAL A 127 -0.85 -41.03 4.81
N CYS A 128 -0.56 -41.37 3.55
CA CYS A 128 0.00 -42.67 3.22
C CYS A 128 1.35 -42.91 3.92
N SER A 129 1.62 -44.18 4.26
CA SER A 129 2.83 -44.60 4.99
C SER A 129 4.13 -44.10 4.34
N ASN A 130 4.24 -44.18 3.00
CA ASN A 130 5.38 -43.67 2.25
C ASN A 130 5.57 -42.15 2.40
N GLY A 131 4.46 -41.40 2.42
CA GLY A 131 4.48 -39.96 2.63
C GLY A 131 4.94 -39.60 4.03
N ILE A 132 4.43 -40.29 5.05
CA ILE A 132 4.85 -40.13 6.44
C ILE A 132 6.34 -40.43 6.59
N GLN A 133 6.81 -41.53 5.99
CA GLN A 133 8.22 -41.92 6.04
C GLN A 133 9.12 -40.85 5.41
N LEU A 134 8.76 -40.34 4.23
CA LEU A 134 9.52 -39.27 3.56
C LEU A 134 9.57 -38.00 4.42
N ILE A 135 8.44 -37.55 4.97
CA ILE A 135 8.38 -36.35 5.82
C ILE A 135 9.22 -36.54 7.08
N CYS A 136 9.07 -37.69 7.75
CA CYS A 136 9.87 -38.02 8.93
C CYS A 136 11.37 -38.07 8.58
N SER A 137 11.75 -38.59 7.41
CA SER A 137 13.14 -38.62 6.98
C SER A 137 13.71 -37.21 6.72
N LEU A 138 12.90 -36.30 6.17
CA LEU A 138 13.27 -34.89 5.99
C LEU A 138 13.48 -34.13 7.31
N LEU A 139 12.88 -34.61 8.40
CA LEU A 139 13.06 -34.04 9.74
C LEU A 139 14.23 -34.68 10.50
N LYS A 140 14.48 -35.97 10.30
CA LYS A 140 15.58 -36.72 10.94
C LYS A 140 16.94 -36.39 10.35
N ASN A 141 18.01 -36.67 11.11
CA ASN A 141 19.42 -36.50 10.70
C ASN A 141 19.70 -35.12 10.06
N SER A 142 19.04 -34.12 10.61
CA SER A 142 19.06 -32.74 10.18
C SER A 142 20.03 -31.95 11.05
N PHE A 143 20.84 -31.10 10.44
CA PHE A 143 21.84 -30.29 11.14
C PHE A 143 21.73 -28.82 10.72
N THR A 144 21.95 -27.90 11.65
CA THR A 144 22.05 -26.47 11.35
C THR A 144 23.34 -25.88 11.86
N GLN A 145 23.79 -24.82 11.21
CA GLN A 145 24.96 -24.05 11.60
C GLN A 145 24.54 -22.60 11.85
N ILE A 146 24.91 -22.02 13.00
CA ILE A 146 24.53 -20.63 13.31
C ILE A 146 25.55 -19.67 12.69
N GLU A 147 25.08 -18.81 11.79
CA GLU A 147 25.85 -17.71 11.19
C GLU A 147 25.64 -16.43 12.01
N HIS A 148 26.75 -15.80 12.41
CA HIS A 148 26.76 -14.48 13.04
C HIS A 148 27.85 -13.61 12.41
N SER A 149 27.90 -12.31 12.75
CA SER A 149 28.79 -11.34 12.09
C SER A 149 30.28 -11.71 12.13
N ASN A 150 30.70 -12.52 13.10
CA ASN A 150 32.10 -12.82 13.37
C ASN A 150 32.50 -14.26 12.97
N GLY A 151 31.59 -15.04 12.38
CA GLY A 151 31.89 -16.40 11.95
C GLY A 151 30.70 -17.36 12.01
N VAL A 152 31.02 -18.65 11.96
CA VAL A 152 30.03 -19.73 11.92
C VAL A 152 30.35 -20.74 13.03
N LEU A 153 29.33 -21.16 13.79
CA LEU A 153 29.48 -22.14 14.87
C LEU A 153 29.55 -23.58 14.34
N ASP A 154 29.77 -24.56 15.21
CA ASP A 154 29.74 -25.98 14.82
C ASP A 154 28.34 -26.44 14.37
N LEU A 155 28.30 -27.61 13.71
CA LEU A 155 27.07 -28.26 13.30
C LEU A 155 26.26 -28.71 14.51
N ILE A 156 25.05 -28.19 14.63
CA ILE A 156 24.10 -28.51 15.70
C ILE A 156 23.05 -29.49 15.17
N PRO A 157 22.91 -30.69 15.75
CA PRO A 157 21.85 -31.62 15.37
C PRO A 157 20.46 -31.08 15.78
N ILE A 158 19.50 -31.15 14.86
CA ILE A 158 18.10 -30.81 15.10
C ILE A 158 17.36 -32.08 15.54
N MET A 159 17.13 -32.20 16.84
CA MET A 159 16.49 -33.38 17.45
C MET A 159 14.97 -33.26 17.58
N ARG A 160 14.44 -32.03 17.55
CA ARG A 160 13.01 -31.71 17.66
C ARG A 160 12.71 -30.40 16.94
N GLY A 161 11.43 -30.10 16.82
CA GLY A 161 10.93 -28.89 16.19
C GLY A 161 10.78 -29.01 14.68
N VAL A 162 10.06 -28.03 14.16
CA VAL A 162 9.95 -27.68 12.74
C VAL A 162 10.76 -26.41 12.48
N LYS A 163 11.14 -26.19 11.23
CA LYS A 163 12.16 -25.19 10.87
C LYS A 163 11.49 -23.85 10.56
N GLN A 164 11.79 -22.81 11.32
CA GLN A 164 11.30 -21.46 11.00
C GLN A 164 11.89 -20.99 9.66
N GLY A 165 11.04 -20.87 8.63
CA GLY A 165 11.43 -20.52 7.26
C GLY A 165 11.31 -21.66 6.25
N ASP A 166 11.01 -22.88 6.69
CA ASP A 166 10.73 -24.02 5.80
C ASP A 166 9.26 -24.00 5.32
N PRO A 167 9.01 -24.09 4.01
CA PRO A 167 7.65 -24.09 3.44
C PRO A 167 6.69 -25.14 4.02
N MET A 168 7.18 -26.29 4.48
CA MET A 168 6.33 -27.38 5.00
C MET A 168 6.01 -27.22 6.49
N SER A 169 6.86 -26.48 7.23
CA SER A 169 6.78 -26.39 8.69
C SER A 169 5.45 -25.80 9.23
N PRO A 170 4.87 -24.75 8.62
CA PRO A 170 3.56 -24.24 9.05
C PRO A 170 2.44 -25.29 8.99
N LEU A 171 2.39 -26.08 7.91
CA LEU A 171 1.38 -27.13 7.75
C LEU A 171 1.53 -28.21 8.82
N LEU A 172 2.77 -28.69 9.04
CA LEU A 172 3.03 -29.71 10.07
C LEU A 172 2.69 -29.22 11.47
N PHE A 173 2.96 -27.96 11.77
CA PHE A 173 2.58 -27.38 13.06
C PHE A 173 1.07 -27.27 13.21
N SER A 174 0.37 -26.78 12.18
CA SER A 174 -1.10 -26.70 12.18
C SER A 174 -1.75 -28.07 12.36
N LEU A 175 -1.20 -29.13 11.75
CA LEU A 175 -1.66 -30.52 11.93
C LEU A 175 -1.56 -31.01 13.38
N VAL A 176 -0.48 -30.67 14.08
CA VAL A 176 -0.34 -31.02 15.51
C VAL A 176 -1.38 -30.26 16.33
N MET A 177 -1.56 -28.97 16.07
CA MET A 177 -2.53 -28.14 16.79
C MET A 177 -3.98 -28.53 16.52
N ASP A 178 -4.26 -29.09 15.35
CA ASP A 178 -5.58 -29.58 14.94
C ASP A 178 -6.20 -30.56 15.95
N GLU A 179 -5.37 -31.47 16.49
CA GLU A 179 -5.78 -32.42 17.52
C GLU A 179 -6.34 -31.73 18.77
N LEU A 180 -5.73 -30.62 19.19
CA LEU A 180 -6.19 -29.86 20.37
C LEU A 180 -7.53 -29.21 20.09
N LEU A 181 -7.71 -28.66 18.90
CA LEU A 181 -8.92 -27.94 18.53
C LEU A 181 -10.13 -28.89 18.51
N ASP A 182 -9.96 -30.11 18.02
CA ASP A 182 -11.02 -31.13 18.04
C ASP A 182 -11.31 -31.68 19.44
N GLU A 183 -10.33 -31.72 20.34
CA GLU A 183 -10.56 -32.02 21.76
C GLU A 183 -11.34 -30.89 22.45
N LEU A 184 -10.99 -29.63 22.16
CA LEU A 184 -11.69 -28.46 22.70
C LEU A 184 -13.14 -28.39 22.22
N ASP A 185 -13.42 -28.67 20.95
CA ASP A 185 -14.79 -28.67 20.41
C ASP A 185 -15.68 -29.70 21.10
N ARG A 186 -15.13 -30.85 21.52
CA ARG A 186 -15.85 -31.87 22.29
C ARG A 186 -16.10 -31.50 23.75
N SER A 187 -15.29 -30.61 24.34
CA SER A 187 -15.40 -30.23 25.76
C SER A 187 -16.66 -29.41 26.10
N GLY A 188 -17.25 -28.72 25.12
CA GLY A 188 -18.46 -27.91 25.29
C GLY A 188 -18.29 -26.62 26.11
N GLY A 189 -17.10 -26.31 26.61
CA GLY A 189 -16.82 -25.17 27.52
C GLY A 189 -16.69 -23.79 26.85
N GLY A 190 -17.34 -23.55 25.70
CA GLY A 190 -17.20 -22.32 24.93
C GLY A 190 -18.02 -21.11 25.42
N PHE A 191 -17.90 -19.99 24.72
CA PHE A 191 -18.72 -18.79 24.93
C PHE A 191 -19.87 -18.73 23.92
N THR A 192 -21.12 -18.65 24.36
CA THR A 192 -22.27 -18.68 23.46
C THR A 192 -22.42 -17.37 22.67
N LEU A 193 -22.29 -17.44 21.35
CA LEU A 193 -22.61 -16.38 20.40
C LEU A 193 -23.95 -16.66 19.72
N GLY A 194 -24.78 -15.63 19.61
CA GLY A 194 -26.14 -15.77 19.09
C GLY A 194 -26.96 -16.72 19.98
N GLU A 195 -27.64 -17.68 19.37
CA GLU A 195 -28.55 -18.60 20.06
C GLU A 195 -27.88 -19.92 20.47
N SER A 196 -26.95 -20.45 19.67
CA SER A 196 -26.46 -21.84 19.86
C SER A 196 -24.97 -22.06 19.63
N VAL A 197 -24.27 -21.13 19.00
CA VAL A 197 -22.89 -21.35 18.57
C VAL A 197 -21.91 -21.01 19.69
N LYS A 198 -21.04 -21.95 20.08
CA LYS A 198 -20.14 -21.78 21.24
C LYS A 198 -18.66 -21.90 20.85
N PRO A 199 -18.00 -20.86 20.32
CA PRO A 199 -16.55 -20.87 20.21
C PRO A 199 -15.87 -21.05 21.58
N ASN A 200 -15.00 -22.04 21.67
CA ASN A 200 -14.12 -22.30 22.82
C ASN A 200 -12.73 -21.69 22.64
N CYS A 201 -12.31 -21.46 21.39
CA CYS A 201 -10.94 -21.15 21.03
C CYS A 201 -10.89 -20.32 19.74
N LEU A 202 -10.01 -19.33 19.73
CA LEU A 202 -9.56 -18.62 18.54
C LEU A 202 -8.07 -18.91 18.39
N ALA A 203 -7.70 -19.77 17.45
CA ALA A 203 -6.33 -20.16 17.23
C ALA A 203 -5.75 -19.48 15.99
N PHE A 204 -4.52 -19.01 16.10
CA PHE A 204 -3.73 -18.52 15.00
C PHE A 204 -2.29 -19.03 15.17
N ALA A 205 -2.04 -20.23 14.65
CA ALA A 205 -0.80 -20.96 14.86
C ALA A 205 -0.57 -21.22 16.37
N ASP A 206 0.45 -20.62 16.96
CA ASP A 206 0.81 -20.71 18.37
C ASP A 206 0.06 -19.71 19.27
N ASP A 207 -0.52 -18.66 18.70
CA ASP A 207 -1.37 -17.72 19.44
C ASP A 207 -2.76 -18.35 19.66
N ILE A 208 -3.07 -18.73 20.91
CA ILE A 208 -4.33 -19.38 21.28
C ILE A 208 -5.08 -18.52 22.28
N LEU A 209 -6.33 -18.21 21.97
CA LEU A 209 -7.23 -17.50 22.88
C LEU A 209 -8.46 -18.35 23.20
N LEU A 210 -8.58 -18.75 24.46
CA LEU A 210 -9.73 -19.49 24.97
C LEU A 210 -10.86 -18.55 25.38
N LEU A 211 -12.09 -19.01 25.20
CA LEU A 211 -13.35 -18.29 25.45
C LEU A 211 -14.31 -19.21 26.21
N SER A 212 -14.93 -18.72 27.29
CA SER A 212 -15.97 -19.46 27.99
C SER A 212 -17.04 -18.58 28.60
N ASP A 213 -18.27 -19.10 28.69
CA ASP A 213 -19.38 -18.51 29.43
C ASP A 213 -19.21 -18.56 30.96
N SER A 214 -18.24 -19.33 31.48
CA SER A 214 -18.06 -19.51 32.92
C SER A 214 -16.60 -19.72 33.33
N LYS A 215 -16.31 -19.45 34.62
CA LYS A 215 -14.99 -19.76 35.22
C LYS A 215 -14.65 -21.25 35.12
N ALA A 216 -15.61 -22.12 35.46
CA ALA A 216 -15.40 -23.58 35.43
C ALA A 216 -15.14 -24.11 34.01
N GLY A 217 -15.86 -23.60 33.02
CA GLY A 217 -15.65 -23.95 31.61
C GLY A 217 -14.26 -23.56 31.11
N LEU A 218 -13.81 -22.33 31.40
CA LEU A 218 -12.46 -21.90 31.03
C LEU A 218 -11.37 -22.72 31.74
N GLN A 219 -11.52 -22.96 33.05
CA GLN A 219 -10.56 -23.75 33.83
C GLN A 219 -10.43 -25.19 33.30
N SER A 220 -11.54 -25.78 32.84
CA SER A 220 -11.54 -27.12 32.24
C SER A 220 -10.79 -27.13 30.90
N ASN A 221 -11.00 -26.10 30.06
CA ASN A 221 -10.28 -25.94 28.79
C ASN A 221 -8.78 -25.69 29.01
N LEU A 222 -8.41 -24.91 30.04
CA LEU A 222 -7.02 -24.66 30.41
C LEU A 222 -6.28 -25.95 30.78
N LEU A 223 -6.89 -26.78 31.62
CA LEU A 223 -6.31 -28.06 32.03
C LEU A 223 -6.17 -29.01 30.84
N LEU A 224 -7.16 -29.03 29.94
CA LEU A 224 -7.09 -29.81 28.70
C LEU A 224 -5.92 -29.35 27.82
N CYS A 225 -5.77 -28.05 27.59
CA CYS A 225 -4.63 -27.49 26.86
C CYS A 225 -3.30 -27.85 27.53
N TYR A 226 -3.18 -27.67 28.85
CA TYR A 226 -1.96 -27.97 29.59
C TYR A 226 -1.54 -29.43 29.45
N ARG A 227 -2.47 -30.37 29.65
CA ARG A 227 -2.23 -31.81 29.46
C ARG A 227 -1.84 -32.14 28.02
N PHE A 228 -2.53 -31.54 27.05
CA PHE A 228 -2.25 -31.72 25.63
C PHE A 228 -0.82 -31.31 25.28
N PHE A 229 -0.40 -30.11 25.70
CA PHE A 229 0.94 -29.59 25.40
C PHE A 229 2.01 -30.42 26.09
N THR A 230 1.82 -30.76 27.36
CA THR A 230 2.76 -31.58 28.13
C THR A 230 2.97 -32.94 27.47
N ALA A 231 1.89 -33.61 27.03
CA ALA A 231 1.96 -34.89 26.32
C ALA A 231 2.66 -34.81 24.95
N ARG A 232 2.84 -33.60 24.40
CA ARG A 232 3.49 -33.35 23.10
C ARG A 232 4.85 -32.68 23.25
N SER A 233 5.38 -32.65 24.48
CA SER A 233 6.64 -31.99 24.85
C SER A 233 6.69 -30.50 24.51
N LEU A 234 5.52 -29.86 24.48
CA LEU A 234 5.35 -28.42 24.38
C LEU A 234 5.13 -27.83 25.78
N GLN A 235 5.64 -26.63 26.01
CA GLN A 235 5.54 -25.94 27.29
C GLN A 235 4.79 -24.62 27.11
N LEU A 236 3.93 -24.29 28.07
CA LEU A 236 3.29 -22.98 28.14
C LEU A 236 4.14 -22.04 29.00
N ASN A 237 4.28 -20.79 28.58
CA ASN A 237 4.95 -19.75 29.36
C ASN A 237 3.93 -19.03 30.24
N VAL A 238 3.79 -19.48 31.50
CA VAL A 238 2.81 -18.94 32.46
C VAL A 238 2.86 -17.42 32.55
N GLN A 239 4.06 -16.83 32.62
CA GLN A 239 4.27 -15.38 32.77
C GLN A 239 3.87 -14.57 31.54
N LYS A 240 3.74 -15.20 30.37
CA LYS A 240 3.27 -14.57 29.14
C LYS A 240 1.83 -14.92 28.78
N CYS A 241 1.29 -15.98 29.37
CA CYS A 241 -0.14 -16.21 29.38
C CYS A 241 -0.83 -15.09 30.16
N CYS A 242 -2.12 -14.88 29.87
CA CYS A 242 -2.92 -13.95 30.66
C CYS A 242 -4.38 -14.36 30.68
N SER A 243 -5.10 -13.98 31.73
CA SER A 243 -6.52 -14.29 31.89
C SER A 243 -7.36 -13.06 32.16
N LEU A 244 -8.62 -13.08 31.72
CA LEU A 244 -9.61 -12.03 31.97
C LEU A 244 -10.93 -12.68 32.35
N MET A 245 -11.59 -12.20 33.40
CA MET A 245 -12.95 -12.59 33.74
C MET A 245 -13.85 -11.37 33.85
N LEU A 246 -14.89 -11.38 33.06
CA LEU A 246 -16.03 -10.49 33.14
C LEU A 246 -17.15 -11.20 33.88
N TYR A 247 -17.64 -10.61 34.97
CA TYR A 247 -18.73 -11.17 35.77
C TYR A 247 -19.93 -10.23 35.80
N LYS A 248 -21.12 -10.82 35.92
CA LYS A 248 -22.37 -10.06 35.98
C LYS A 248 -22.51 -9.40 37.34
N VAL A 249 -22.86 -8.11 37.35
CA VAL A 249 -23.23 -7.37 38.57
C VAL A 249 -24.76 -7.21 38.57
N PRO A 250 -25.51 -8.01 39.35
CA PRO A 250 -26.97 -8.03 39.27
C PRO A 250 -27.63 -6.68 39.58
N ARG A 251 -27.10 -5.97 40.60
CA ARG A 251 -27.67 -4.69 41.07
C ARG A 251 -27.69 -3.60 40.01
N ASN A 252 -26.66 -3.52 39.18
CA ASN A 252 -26.47 -2.41 38.25
C ASN A 252 -26.75 -2.78 36.79
N ARG A 253 -27.26 -4.00 36.52
CA ARG A 253 -27.38 -4.56 35.15
C ARG A 253 -26.14 -4.22 34.33
N SER A 254 -24.98 -4.61 34.84
CA SER A 254 -23.69 -4.27 34.23
C SER A 254 -22.72 -5.44 34.38
N VAL A 255 -21.56 -5.29 33.76
CA VAL A 255 -20.47 -6.27 33.83
C VAL A 255 -19.28 -5.59 34.50
N ALA A 256 -18.66 -6.28 35.44
CA ALA A 256 -17.42 -5.84 36.08
C ALA A 256 -16.28 -6.80 35.75
N VAL A 257 -15.05 -6.31 35.89
CA VAL A 257 -13.84 -7.09 35.67
C VAL A 257 -13.39 -7.66 37.00
N SER A 258 -13.20 -8.98 37.08
CA SER A 258 -12.62 -9.59 38.28
C SER A 258 -11.15 -9.21 38.39
N THR A 259 -10.73 -8.74 39.56
CA THR A 259 -9.33 -8.44 39.86
C THR A 259 -8.52 -9.67 40.27
N VAL A 260 -9.20 -10.75 40.68
CA VAL A 260 -8.56 -12.00 41.14
C VAL A 260 -9.38 -13.22 40.66
N PRO A 261 -9.48 -13.46 39.34
CA PRO A 261 -10.24 -14.59 38.83
C PRO A 261 -9.66 -15.97 39.15
N GLU A 262 -8.35 -16.05 39.47
CA GLU A 262 -7.60 -17.29 39.78
C GLU A 262 -7.83 -18.42 38.77
N PHE A 263 -7.12 -18.37 37.65
CA PHE A 263 -7.06 -19.43 36.65
C PHE A 263 -5.70 -20.11 36.68
N TYR A 264 -5.67 -21.43 36.58
CA TYR A 264 -4.47 -22.26 36.67
C TYR A 264 -4.27 -23.05 35.37
N LEU A 265 -3.02 -23.31 34.95
CA LEU A 265 -2.80 -24.33 33.91
C LEU A 265 -3.01 -25.73 34.47
N ASP A 266 -2.57 -25.96 35.71
CA ASP A 266 -2.84 -27.15 36.49
C ASP A 266 -3.35 -26.74 37.89
N PRO A 267 -4.63 -27.00 38.22
CA PRO A 267 -5.18 -26.65 39.53
C PRO A 267 -4.44 -27.27 40.74
N VAL A 268 -3.63 -28.32 40.52
CA VAL A 268 -2.83 -28.96 41.58
C VAL A 268 -1.55 -28.17 41.87
N ASP A 269 -1.07 -27.36 40.92
CA ASP A 269 0.18 -26.61 41.02
C ASP A 269 -0.09 -25.10 41.10
N VAL A 270 0.20 -24.52 42.27
CA VAL A 270 -0.02 -23.10 42.58
C VAL A 270 0.86 -22.19 41.72
N ASP A 271 2.02 -22.67 41.25
CA ASP A 271 2.93 -21.88 40.41
C ASP A 271 2.42 -21.72 38.97
N THR A 272 1.31 -22.39 38.63
CA THR A 272 0.69 -22.32 37.30
C THR A 272 -0.42 -21.29 37.17
N VAL A 273 -0.59 -20.41 38.16
CA VAL A 273 -1.57 -19.31 38.10
C VAL A 273 -1.25 -18.37 36.93
N LEU A 274 -2.25 -18.13 36.09
CA LEU A 274 -2.14 -17.17 34.99
C LEU A 274 -2.20 -15.74 35.53
N PRO A 275 -1.29 -14.85 35.08
CA PRO A 275 -1.39 -13.42 35.31
C PRO A 275 -2.78 -12.88 34.91
N VAL A 276 -3.29 -11.97 35.73
CA VAL A 276 -4.60 -11.34 35.51
C VAL A 276 -4.42 -10.08 34.68
N PHE A 277 -5.19 -10.00 33.61
CA PHE A 277 -5.25 -8.83 32.77
C PHE A 277 -6.13 -7.74 33.41
N THR A 278 -5.50 -6.68 33.92
CA THR A 278 -6.23 -5.59 34.59
C THR A 278 -6.81 -4.58 33.58
N PRO A 279 -7.83 -3.78 33.96
CA PRO A 279 -8.38 -2.73 33.08
C PRO A 279 -7.38 -1.65 32.64
N ALA A 280 -6.23 -1.53 33.33
CA ALA A 280 -5.17 -0.58 33.00
C ALA A 280 -4.24 -1.08 31.88
N GLU A 281 -4.25 -2.38 31.60
CA GLU A 281 -3.38 -3.03 30.62
C GLU A 281 -4.10 -3.26 29.29
N PHE A 282 -3.36 -3.68 28.25
CA PHE A 282 -3.93 -4.13 26.97
C PHE A 282 -3.52 -5.56 26.57
N LEU A 283 -4.50 -6.41 26.26
CA LEU A 283 -4.29 -7.71 25.64
C LEU A 283 -3.99 -7.49 24.17
N LYS A 284 -2.74 -7.72 23.77
CA LYS A 284 -2.34 -7.66 22.38
C LYS A 284 -2.60 -9.00 21.70
N TYR A 285 -3.53 -9.03 20.76
CA TYR A 285 -3.86 -10.22 19.99
C TYR A 285 -3.88 -9.88 18.49
N LEU A 286 -3.06 -10.59 17.71
CA LEU A 286 -2.95 -10.43 16.25
C LEU A 286 -2.75 -8.97 15.79
N GLY A 287 -1.97 -8.20 16.57
CA GLY A 287 -1.64 -6.81 16.28
C GLY A 287 -2.69 -5.77 16.70
N VAL A 288 -3.79 -6.19 17.35
CA VAL A 288 -4.79 -5.29 17.93
C VAL A 288 -4.76 -5.38 19.45
N GLU A 289 -4.90 -4.23 20.10
CA GLU A 289 -4.92 -4.12 21.56
C GLU A 289 -6.36 -4.06 22.09
N PHE A 290 -6.71 -5.01 22.95
CA PHE A 290 -8.00 -5.16 23.61
C PHE A 290 -7.89 -4.80 25.09
N SER A 291 -8.90 -4.15 25.63
CA SER A 291 -9.15 -3.96 27.05
C SER A 291 -10.48 -4.63 27.43
N PRO A 292 -10.77 -4.80 28.72
CA PRO A 292 -12.02 -5.43 29.15
C PRO A 292 -13.26 -4.64 28.70
N PHE A 293 -13.09 -3.33 28.45
CA PHE A 293 -14.13 -2.43 27.96
C PHE A 293 -14.08 -2.22 26.44
N GLY A 294 -13.47 -3.13 25.68
CA GLY A 294 -13.35 -3.06 24.23
C GLY A 294 -11.94 -2.66 23.78
N ARG A 295 -11.78 -2.07 22.60
CA ARG A 295 -10.43 -1.89 22.01
C ARG A 295 -9.75 -0.59 22.47
N ARG A 296 -8.41 -0.56 22.47
CA ARG A 296 -7.64 0.65 22.83
C ARG A 296 -8.01 1.82 21.92
N ARG A 297 -8.30 2.96 22.53
CA ARG A 297 -8.74 4.19 21.84
C ARG A 297 -7.60 4.97 21.17
N ASP A 298 -6.36 4.75 21.61
CA ASP A 298 -5.18 5.56 21.27
C ASP A 298 -4.07 4.76 20.56
N GLN A 299 -4.46 3.91 19.61
CA GLN A 299 -3.53 3.10 18.79
C GLN A 299 -2.77 3.93 17.73
N VAL A 300 -2.54 5.22 17.97
CA VAL A 300 -1.96 6.15 16.98
C VAL A 300 -0.55 6.59 17.38
N HIS A 301 -0.19 6.46 18.66
CA HIS A 301 1.10 6.95 19.17
C HIS A 301 2.31 6.29 18.47
N GLY A 302 2.27 4.97 18.28
CA GLY A 302 3.35 4.25 17.58
C GLY A 302 3.50 4.69 16.12
N GLU A 303 2.39 4.96 15.45
CA GLU A 303 2.35 5.38 14.05
C GLU A 303 2.75 6.84 13.88
N GLN A 304 2.52 7.71 14.87
CA GLN A 304 3.09 9.05 14.92
C GLN A 304 4.61 9.01 15.02
N VAL A 305 5.17 8.13 15.85
CA VAL A 305 6.63 7.94 15.95
C VAL A 305 7.22 7.45 14.61
N LEU A 306 6.54 6.52 13.94
CA LEU A 306 6.96 6.05 12.61
C LEU A 306 6.87 7.15 11.55
N LEU A 307 5.81 7.97 11.58
CA LEU A 307 5.67 9.12 10.69
C LEU A 307 6.79 10.14 10.92
N ASP A 308 7.10 10.46 12.17
CA ASP A 308 8.18 11.40 12.53
C ASP A 308 9.55 10.86 12.06
N ARG A 309 9.81 9.56 12.26
CA ARG A 309 11.00 8.90 11.73
C ARG A 309 11.07 8.97 10.21
N ALA A 310 9.97 8.73 9.51
CA ALA A 310 9.91 8.86 8.06
C ALA A 310 10.15 10.31 7.59
N CYS A 311 9.67 11.30 8.35
CA CYS A 311 9.92 12.71 8.07
C CYS A 311 11.40 13.10 8.26
N LYS A 312 12.05 12.57 9.30
CA LYS A 312 13.45 12.84 9.65
C LYS A 312 14.48 12.08 8.81
N ALA A 313 14.09 10.98 8.18
CA ALA A 313 15.00 10.16 7.38
C ALA A 313 15.73 10.99 6.30
N GLU A 314 17.00 10.67 6.01
CA GLU A 314 17.82 11.33 4.98
C GLU A 314 17.48 10.82 3.57
N LEU A 315 16.20 10.87 3.22
CA LEU A 315 15.66 10.40 1.94
C LEU A 315 15.20 11.57 1.08
N LYS A 316 15.17 11.37 -0.25
CA LYS A 316 14.55 12.33 -1.17
C LYS A 316 13.06 12.51 -0.83
N PRO A 317 12.46 13.69 -1.04
CA PRO A 317 11.04 13.94 -0.76
C PRO A 317 10.09 12.88 -1.37
N GLN A 318 10.34 12.47 -2.62
CA GLN A 318 9.55 11.44 -3.29
C GLN A 318 9.67 10.05 -2.64
N GLN A 319 10.83 9.72 -2.06
CA GLN A 319 11.04 8.46 -1.33
C GLN A 319 10.33 8.50 0.02
N LYS A 320 10.32 9.66 0.71
CA LYS A 320 9.59 9.85 1.96
C LYS A 320 8.08 9.67 1.78
N ILE A 321 7.50 10.30 0.75
CA ILE A 321 6.06 10.14 0.47
C ILE A 321 5.73 8.70 0.05
N GLU A 322 6.62 8.02 -0.67
CA GLU A 322 6.45 6.62 -1.05
C GLU A 322 6.46 5.71 0.18
N LEU A 323 7.40 5.91 1.10
CA LEU A 323 7.47 5.19 2.37
C LEU A 323 6.19 5.35 3.20
N ILE A 324 5.70 6.58 3.33
CA ILE A 324 4.44 6.87 4.04
C ILE A 324 3.27 6.15 3.34
N ARG A 325 3.17 6.29 2.03
CA ARG A 325 2.04 5.78 1.24
C ARG A 325 1.99 4.26 1.15
N SER A 326 3.14 3.61 1.02
CA SER A 326 3.26 2.18 0.72
C SER A 326 3.53 1.31 1.96
N HIS A 327 4.00 1.89 3.07
CA HIS A 327 4.26 1.14 4.31
C HIS A 327 3.47 1.66 5.51
N LEU A 328 3.43 2.97 5.75
CA LEU A 328 2.75 3.52 6.93
C LEU A 328 1.22 3.47 6.81
N LEU A 329 0.66 3.93 5.68
CA LEU A 329 -0.80 3.94 5.48
C LEU A 329 -1.43 2.54 5.49
N PRO A 330 -0.85 1.50 4.86
CA PRO A 330 -1.42 0.15 4.95
C PRO A 330 -1.43 -0.40 6.37
N ARG A 331 -0.39 -0.11 7.17
CA ARG A 331 -0.33 -0.49 8.58
C ARG A 331 -1.44 0.20 9.39
N LEU A 332 -1.61 1.51 9.21
CA LEU A 332 -2.72 2.27 9.81
C LEU A 332 -4.09 1.75 9.36
N LEU A 333 -4.24 1.42 8.08
CA LEU A 333 -5.48 0.90 7.52
C LEU A 333 -5.86 -0.45 8.15
N TYR A 334 -4.89 -1.34 8.37
CA TYR A 334 -5.11 -2.60 9.08
C TYR A 334 -5.66 -2.33 10.49
N THR A 335 -4.98 -1.46 11.25
CA THR A 335 -5.40 -1.04 12.59
C THR A 335 -6.79 -0.42 12.60
N PHE A 336 -7.15 0.42 11.62
CA PHE A 336 -8.47 1.05 11.57
C PHE A 336 -9.59 0.12 11.11
N THR A 337 -9.29 -0.82 10.20
CA THR A 337 -10.26 -1.81 9.73
C THR A 337 -10.57 -2.80 10.83
N VAL A 338 -9.53 -3.35 11.43
CA VAL A 338 -9.63 -4.50 12.33
C VAL A 338 -9.71 -4.05 13.78
N GLY A 339 -9.15 -2.90 14.16
CA GLY A 339 -9.14 -2.34 15.52
C GLY A 339 -10.32 -1.44 15.89
N ASN A 340 -11.19 -1.02 14.95
CA ASN A 340 -12.41 -0.23 15.21
C ASN A 340 -12.20 0.94 16.21
N PRO A 341 -11.35 1.92 15.87
CA PRO A 341 -11.07 3.09 16.72
C PRO A 341 -12.31 3.98 16.90
N LEU A 342 -12.21 4.98 17.78
CA LEU A 342 -13.26 6.00 17.95
C LEU A 342 -13.61 6.70 16.64
N ALA A 343 -14.84 7.21 16.59
CA ALA A 343 -15.29 8.07 15.50
C ALA A 343 -14.30 9.24 15.34
N ASN A 344 -13.90 9.51 14.09
CA ASN A 344 -12.99 10.58 13.68
C ASN A 344 -11.50 10.38 13.95
N THR A 345 -11.05 9.35 14.67
CA THR A 345 -9.61 9.09 14.85
C THR A 345 -8.90 8.94 13.51
N ALA A 346 -9.45 8.14 12.59
CA ALA A 346 -8.88 7.99 11.25
C ALA A 346 -8.78 9.32 10.49
N SER A 347 -9.74 10.24 10.66
CA SER A 347 -9.72 11.57 10.03
C SER A 347 -8.65 12.49 10.65
N ALA A 348 -8.47 12.41 11.98
CA ALA A 348 -7.42 13.14 12.67
C ALA A 348 -6.02 12.67 12.22
N VAL A 349 -5.80 11.36 12.11
CA VAL A 349 -4.53 10.81 11.60
C VAL A 349 -4.30 11.17 10.14
N ASP A 350 -5.34 11.08 9.32
CA ASP A 350 -5.31 11.50 7.91
C ASP A 350 -4.87 12.96 7.78
N LYS A 351 -5.37 13.86 8.65
CA LYS A 351 -4.94 15.26 8.72
C LYS A 351 -3.46 15.39 9.09
N ILE A 352 -2.98 14.64 10.10
CA ILE A 352 -1.57 14.64 10.51
C ILE A 352 -0.67 14.18 9.36
N VAL A 353 -1.03 13.10 8.67
CA VAL A 353 -0.28 12.60 7.51
C VAL A 353 -0.24 13.65 6.40
N ARG A 354 -1.37 14.28 6.06
CA ARG A 354 -1.40 15.37 5.07
C ARG A 354 -0.49 16.53 5.47
N GLN A 355 -0.50 16.94 6.73
CA GLN A 355 0.37 18.01 7.23
C GLN A 355 1.86 17.63 7.11
N ALA A 356 2.22 16.38 7.44
CA ALA A 356 3.58 15.88 7.28
C ALA A 356 4.01 15.90 5.81
N VAL A 357 3.16 15.42 4.88
CA VAL A 357 3.46 15.44 3.44
C VAL A 357 3.57 16.87 2.91
N LYS A 358 2.70 17.79 3.35
CA LYS A 358 2.80 19.22 3.00
C LYS A 358 4.15 19.82 3.43
N LYS A 359 4.61 19.47 4.64
CA LYS A 359 5.94 19.88 5.13
C LYS A 359 7.07 19.29 4.30
N ILE A 360 7.05 17.98 4.01
CA ILE A 360 8.07 17.31 3.17
C ILE A 360 8.17 17.96 1.78
N LEU A 361 7.03 18.34 1.20
CA LEU A 361 6.96 18.93 -0.15
C LEU A 361 7.07 20.46 -0.16
N HIS A 362 7.33 21.11 0.99
CA HIS A 362 7.38 22.56 1.14
C HIS A 362 6.14 23.27 0.56
N LEU A 363 4.95 22.68 0.74
CA LEU A 363 3.67 23.20 0.24
C LEU A 363 3.00 24.07 1.32
N PRO A 364 2.22 25.10 0.95
CA PRO A 364 1.42 25.87 1.89
C PRO A 364 0.48 24.96 2.70
N LEU A 365 0.44 25.15 4.02
CA LEU A 365 -0.35 24.28 4.91
C LEU A 365 -1.86 24.42 4.70
N THR A 366 -2.33 25.62 4.35
CA THR A 366 -3.77 25.97 4.28
C THR A 366 -4.30 26.19 2.87
N THR A 367 -3.44 26.54 1.90
CA THR A 367 -3.88 26.97 0.56
C THR A 367 -4.14 25.82 -0.41
N ILE A 368 -3.48 24.67 -0.25
CA ILE A 368 -3.64 23.53 -1.16
C ILE A 368 -4.97 22.81 -0.92
N CYS A 369 -5.66 22.46 -2.01
CA CYS A 369 -6.83 21.59 -1.95
C CYS A 369 -6.43 20.18 -1.46
N ASP A 370 -7.02 19.73 -0.36
CA ASP A 370 -6.72 18.42 0.22
C ASP A 370 -7.08 17.25 -0.71
N ASP A 371 -8.02 17.44 -1.64
CA ASP A 371 -8.41 16.39 -2.60
C ASP A 371 -7.26 15.98 -3.54
N PHE A 372 -6.29 16.88 -3.82
CA PHE A 372 -5.12 16.58 -4.66
C PHE A 372 -4.32 15.36 -4.17
N PHE A 373 -4.26 15.16 -2.85
CA PHE A 373 -3.52 14.06 -2.24
C PHE A 373 -4.12 12.70 -2.60
N TYR A 374 -5.45 12.63 -2.71
CA TYR A 374 -6.19 11.39 -2.97
C TYR A 374 -6.34 11.06 -4.45
N LEU A 375 -5.99 11.99 -5.34
CA LEU A 375 -6.07 11.76 -6.77
C LEU A 375 -5.07 10.67 -7.20
N PRO A 376 -5.45 9.77 -8.12
CA PRO A 376 -4.55 8.72 -8.59
C PRO A 376 -3.27 9.29 -9.23
N LYS A 377 -2.13 8.63 -8.99
CA LYS A 377 -0.84 8.98 -9.63
C LYS A 377 -0.93 8.98 -11.16
N LYS A 378 -1.68 8.02 -11.71
CA LYS A 378 -1.93 7.91 -13.15
C LYS A 378 -2.67 9.11 -13.76
N HIS A 379 -3.32 9.94 -12.94
CA HIS A 379 -4.01 11.15 -13.37
C HIS A 379 -3.29 12.44 -12.90
N GLY A 380 -2.11 12.33 -12.29
CA GLY A 380 -1.32 13.48 -11.85
C GLY A 380 -1.41 13.84 -10.36
N GLY A 381 -2.13 13.05 -9.56
CA GLY A 381 -2.20 13.19 -8.11
C GLY A 381 -1.09 12.47 -7.34
N LEU A 382 -1.14 12.52 -6.00
CA LEU A 382 -0.16 11.83 -5.15
C LEU A 382 -0.54 10.38 -4.80
N GLY A 383 -1.79 9.98 -5.03
CA GLY A 383 -2.27 8.61 -4.84
C GLY A 383 -2.32 8.13 -3.39
N PHE A 384 -2.51 9.03 -2.43
CA PHE A 384 -2.79 8.68 -1.05
C PHE A 384 -4.21 8.12 -0.92
N ILE A 385 -4.41 7.23 0.05
CA ILE A 385 -5.75 6.82 0.43
C ILE A 385 -6.30 7.80 1.47
N ASN A 386 -7.60 8.12 1.41
CA ASN A 386 -8.26 8.75 2.54
C ASN A 386 -8.49 7.66 3.60
N LEU A 387 -7.85 7.79 4.77
CA LEU A 387 -7.84 6.71 5.76
C LEU A 387 -9.23 6.39 6.31
N GLN A 388 -10.06 7.39 6.62
CA GLN A 388 -11.38 7.18 7.20
C GLN A 388 -12.32 6.51 6.20
N GLU A 389 -12.33 7.01 4.98
CA GLU A 389 -13.12 6.50 3.88
C GLU A 389 -12.74 5.07 3.50
N THR A 390 -11.43 4.81 3.39
CA THR A 390 -10.93 3.49 3.02
C THR A 390 -11.14 2.49 4.16
N ALA A 391 -10.98 2.89 5.42
CA ALA A 391 -11.24 2.03 6.58
C ALA A 391 -12.72 1.65 6.69
N ASP A 392 -13.65 2.58 6.43
CA ASP A 392 -15.09 2.29 6.44
C ASP A 392 -15.45 1.23 5.38
N LEU A 393 -14.96 1.39 4.14
CA LEU A 393 -15.19 0.40 3.07
C LEU A 393 -14.48 -0.94 3.33
N SER A 394 -13.26 -0.92 3.87
CA SER A 394 -12.54 -2.13 4.27
C SER A 394 -13.25 -2.87 5.39
N THR A 395 -13.86 -2.15 6.34
CA THR A 395 -14.68 -2.73 7.40
C THR A 395 -15.92 -3.39 6.82
N LEU A 396 -16.63 -2.73 5.89
CA LEU A 396 -17.76 -3.35 5.19
C LEU A 396 -17.36 -4.62 4.45
N ARG A 397 -16.20 -4.63 3.78
CA ARG A 397 -15.66 -5.84 3.14
C ARG A 397 -15.32 -6.93 4.15
N LEU A 398 -14.73 -6.57 5.29
CA LEU A 398 -14.45 -7.53 6.35
C LEU A 398 -15.75 -8.17 6.85
N MET A 399 -16.77 -7.37 7.17
CA MET A 399 -18.08 -7.87 7.60
C MET A 399 -18.73 -8.76 6.54
N MET A 400 -18.57 -8.41 5.26
CA MET A 400 -19.09 -9.23 4.15
C MET A 400 -18.35 -10.57 4.04
N LYS A 401 -17.04 -10.59 4.29
CA LYS A 401 -16.29 -11.84 4.39
C LYS A 401 -16.78 -12.67 5.58
N MET A 402 -17.10 -12.06 6.71
CA MET A 402 -17.62 -12.79 7.89
C MET A 402 -18.97 -13.45 7.58
N SER A 403 -19.88 -12.73 6.91
CA SER A 403 -21.21 -13.26 6.57
C SER A 403 -21.17 -14.39 5.55
N HIS A 404 -20.15 -14.43 4.69
CA HIS A 404 -19.95 -15.50 3.69
C HIS A 404 -18.82 -16.47 4.09
N SER A 405 -18.34 -16.41 5.33
CA SER A 405 -17.27 -17.31 5.79
C SER A 405 -17.81 -18.73 5.87
N ASN A 406 -16.96 -19.73 5.66
CA ASN A 406 -17.32 -21.13 5.91
C ASN A 406 -17.41 -21.45 7.41
N ASP A 407 -16.96 -20.56 8.30
CA ASP A 407 -17.08 -20.73 9.73
C ASP A 407 -18.40 -20.14 10.26
N GLN A 408 -19.27 -21.00 10.80
CA GLN A 408 -20.55 -20.62 11.38
C GLN A 408 -20.39 -19.56 12.48
N VAL A 409 -19.27 -19.54 13.18
CA VAL A 409 -18.99 -18.59 14.26
C VAL A 409 -18.79 -17.18 13.72
N ALA A 410 -18.10 -17.06 12.58
CA ALA A 410 -17.94 -15.78 11.90
C ALA A 410 -19.28 -15.28 11.33
N GLN A 411 -20.10 -16.18 10.77
CA GLN A 411 -21.44 -15.86 10.26
C GLN A 411 -22.34 -15.32 11.39
N VAL A 412 -22.50 -16.09 12.47
CA VAL A 412 -23.33 -15.69 13.62
C VAL A 412 -22.81 -14.40 14.25
N ALA A 413 -21.49 -14.25 14.40
CA ALA A 413 -20.92 -12.99 14.88
C ALA A 413 -21.32 -11.80 13.98
N SER A 414 -21.34 -11.99 12.66
CA SER A 414 -21.75 -10.94 11.70
C SER A 414 -23.23 -10.58 11.82
N GLU A 415 -24.07 -11.53 12.21
CA GLU A 415 -25.53 -11.38 12.33
C GLU A 415 -25.98 -10.78 13.66
N LEU A 416 -25.10 -10.63 14.65
CA LEU A 416 -25.45 -9.96 15.91
C LEU A 416 -25.98 -8.54 15.68
N SER A 417 -27.02 -8.15 16.42
CA SER A 417 -27.77 -6.89 16.22
C SER A 417 -26.88 -5.64 16.18
N PHE A 418 -25.89 -5.54 17.05
CA PHE A 418 -24.95 -4.40 17.06
C PHE A 418 -24.03 -4.37 15.83
N ASN A 419 -23.67 -5.52 15.28
CA ASN A 419 -22.89 -5.61 14.05
C ASN A 419 -23.77 -5.28 12.83
N GLN A 420 -25.02 -5.74 12.80
CA GLN A 420 -25.98 -5.32 11.79
C GLN A 420 -26.22 -3.80 11.82
N TYR A 421 -26.40 -3.22 13.00
CA TYR A 421 -26.55 -1.77 13.18
C TYR A 421 -25.30 -1.01 12.68
N ARG A 422 -24.10 -1.49 13.05
CA ARG A 422 -22.83 -0.90 12.59
C ARG A 422 -22.71 -0.96 11.07
N ARG A 423 -23.09 -2.09 10.45
CA ARG A 423 -23.13 -2.27 8.99
C ARG A 423 -24.04 -1.25 8.34
N SER A 424 -25.29 -1.16 8.79
CA SER A 424 -26.28 -0.22 8.24
C SER A 424 -25.81 1.24 8.34
N ARG A 425 -25.22 1.63 9.48
CA ARG A 425 -24.66 2.98 9.66
C ARG A 425 -23.49 3.26 8.72
N LEU A 426 -22.59 2.28 8.51
CA LEU A 426 -21.46 2.44 7.59
C LEU A 426 -21.92 2.51 6.13
N MET A 427 -22.90 1.69 5.74
CA MET A 427 -23.51 1.73 4.41
C MET A 427 -24.17 3.07 4.15
N ALA A 428 -24.99 3.57 5.08
CA ALA A 428 -25.64 4.88 4.98
C ALA A 428 -24.61 6.01 4.87
N ARG A 429 -23.57 6.00 5.72
CA ARG A 429 -22.49 7.00 5.70
C ARG A 429 -21.73 7.06 4.37
N ARG A 430 -21.61 5.91 3.70
CA ARG A 430 -20.85 5.77 2.45
C ARG A 430 -21.72 5.61 1.21
N SER A 431 -23.03 5.84 1.34
CA SER A 431 -24.00 5.76 0.25
C SER A 431 -23.95 4.42 -0.50
N VAL A 432 -23.68 3.32 0.23
CA VAL A 432 -23.66 1.97 -0.34
C VAL A 432 -25.08 1.42 -0.35
N ALA A 433 -25.66 1.24 -1.55
CA ALA A 433 -27.06 0.86 -1.72
C ALA A 433 -27.38 -0.57 -1.23
N SER A 434 -26.53 -1.54 -1.56
CA SER A 434 -26.69 -2.95 -1.17
C SER A 434 -25.39 -3.52 -0.61
N PHE A 435 -25.52 -4.53 0.24
CA PHE A 435 -24.39 -5.18 0.91
C PHE A 435 -23.76 -6.24 0.00
N ASP A 436 -23.10 -5.78 -1.07
CA ASP A 436 -22.40 -6.65 -2.01
C ASP A 436 -21.03 -6.07 -2.41
N ALA A 437 -20.16 -6.95 -2.91
CA ALA A 437 -18.78 -6.61 -3.25
C ALA A 437 -18.70 -5.54 -4.36
N ASN A 438 -19.65 -5.58 -5.30
CA ASN A 438 -19.69 -4.72 -6.47
C ASN A 438 -20.09 -3.29 -6.08
N ARG A 439 -21.13 -3.10 -5.27
CA ARG A 439 -21.54 -1.79 -4.74
C ARG A 439 -20.49 -1.19 -3.83
N ILE A 440 -19.79 -1.99 -3.02
CA ILE A 440 -18.66 -1.47 -2.24
C ILE A 440 -17.54 -1.00 -3.18
N HIS A 441 -17.31 -1.69 -4.29
CA HIS A 441 -16.36 -1.25 -5.32
C HIS A 441 -16.83 0.02 -6.05
N GLU A 442 -18.11 0.10 -6.43
CA GLU A 442 -18.72 1.27 -7.05
C GLU A 442 -18.63 2.49 -6.14
N ALA A 443 -18.97 2.36 -4.85
CA ALA A 443 -18.85 3.43 -3.86
C ALA A 443 -17.40 3.95 -3.78
N LYS A 444 -16.40 3.05 -3.81
CA LYS A 444 -14.98 3.42 -3.87
C LYS A 444 -14.67 4.25 -5.13
N MET A 445 -15.20 3.86 -6.29
CA MET A 445 -14.99 4.59 -7.55
C MET A 445 -15.68 5.95 -7.53
N GLU A 446 -16.90 6.02 -7.02
CA GLU A 446 -17.65 7.27 -6.87
C GLU A 446 -16.94 8.24 -5.93
N MET A 447 -16.35 7.76 -4.84
CA MET A 447 -15.54 8.57 -3.93
C MET A 447 -14.32 9.16 -4.62
N ALA A 448 -13.59 8.35 -5.41
CA ALA A 448 -12.48 8.84 -6.21
C ALA A 448 -12.94 9.92 -7.23
N SER A 449 -14.11 9.74 -7.84
CA SER A 449 -14.72 10.72 -8.74
C SER A 449 -15.12 12.01 -8.01
N ARG A 450 -15.65 11.93 -6.78
CA ARG A 450 -15.97 13.11 -5.95
C ARG A 450 -14.73 13.91 -5.58
N HIS A 451 -13.63 13.25 -5.19
CA HIS A 451 -12.34 13.91 -4.97
C HIS A 451 -11.86 14.63 -6.24
N ALA A 452 -11.94 13.98 -7.40
CA ALA A 452 -11.58 14.58 -8.68
C ALA A 452 -12.45 15.80 -9.03
N ALA A 453 -13.77 15.70 -8.84
CA ALA A 453 -14.70 16.80 -9.11
C ALA A 453 -14.43 18.02 -8.20
N ARG A 454 -14.23 17.79 -6.88
CA ARG A 454 -13.89 18.87 -5.94
C ARG A 454 -12.58 19.55 -6.29
N PHE A 455 -11.55 18.78 -6.65
CA PHE A 455 -10.27 19.37 -7.09
C PHE A 455 -10.41 20.18 -8.38
N LEU A 456 -11.13 19.65 -9.38
CA LEU A 456 -11.38 20.31 -10.67
C LEU A 456 -12.17 21.62 -10.52
N ALA A 457 -13.05 21.72 -9.53
CA ALA A 457 -13.79 22.94 -9.23
C ALA A 457 -12.89 24.06 -8.66
N THR A 458 -11.66 23.73 -8.22
CA THR A 458 -10.69 24.73 -7.74
C THR A 458 -9.86 25.30 -8.87
N TYR A 459 -9.30 26.51 -8.67
CA TYR A 459 -8.32 27.08 -9.60
C TYR A 459 -7.06 26.20 -9.77
N GLN A 460 -6.72 25.38 -8.78
CA GLN A 460 -5.56 24.47 -8.82
C GLN A 460 -5.80 23.31 -9.77
N GLY A 461 -7.08 22.95 -10.00
CA GLY A 461 -7.51 21.94 -10.95
C GLY A 461 -7.59 22.40 -12.40
N CYS A 462 -7.33 23.69 -12.70
CA CYS A 462 -7.37 24.19 -14.08
C CYS A 462 -6.38 23.41 -14.96
N GLY A 463 -6.85 22.92 -16.11
CA GLY A 463 -6.08 22.10 -17.06
C GLY A 463 -5.69 20.71 -16.54
N TYR A 464 -6.21 20.25 -15.40
CA TYR A 464 -5.90 18.92 -14.85
C TYR A 464 -6.36 17.77 -15.77
N GLN A 465 -7.41 17.99 -16.57
CA GLN A 465 -7.95 16.99 -17.50
C GLN A 465 -6.91 16.53 -18.54
N GLU A 466 -5.95 17.39 -18.89
CA GLU A 466 -4.91 17.11 -19.87
C GLU A 466 -3.83 16.13 -19.34
N PHE A 467 -3.82 15.81 -18.04
CA PHE A 467 -2.90 14.82 -17.47
C PHE A 467 -3.51 13.41 -17.40
N LYS A 468 -4.63 13.12 -18.06
CA LYS A 468 -5.26 11.79 -18.06
C LYS A 468 -4.66 10.87 -19.12
N ASP A 469 -3.33 10.79 -19.18
CA ASP A 469 -2.59 9.96 -20.12
C ASP A 469 -1.47 9.15 -19.42
N LYS A 470 -0.88 8.20 -20.16
CA LYS A 470 0.12 7.27 -19.64
C LYS A 470 1.53 7.86 -19.53
N HIS A 471 1.82 8.98 -20.19
CA HIS A 471 3.17 9.53 -20.32
C HIS A 471 3.44 10.68 -19.35
N SER A 472 2.51 11.63 -19.24
CA SER A 472 2.70 12.88 -18.50
C SER A 472 3.01 12.69 -17.02
N ASN A 473 2.55 11.60 -16.42
CA ASN A 473 2.61 11.38 -14.99
C ASN A 473 3.75 10.47 -14.54
N LYS A 474 4.57 9.96 -15.47
CA LYS A 474 5.59 8.96 -15.15
C LYS A 474 6.60 9.46 -14.09
N TRP A 475 6.93 10.75 -14.11
CA TRP A 475 7.87 11.36 -13.15
C TRP A 475 7.38 11.37 -11.69
N ILE A 476 6.06 11.24 -11.45
CA ILE A 476 5.51 11.14 -10.09
C ILE A 476 5.96 9.85 -9.42
N VAL A 477 6.31 8.83 -10.21
CA VAL A 477 6.75 7.52 -9.74
C VAL A 477 8.22 7.32 -10.06
N GLY A 478 9.02 6.96 -9.05
CA GLY A 478 10.44 6.65 -9.20
C GLY A 478 11.37 7.83 -8.98
N GLU A 479 12.60 7.71 -9.47
CA GLU A 479 13.71 8.62 -9.13
C GLU A 479 14.22 9.46 -10.30
N GLY A 480 13.41 9.63 -11.34
CA GLY A 480 13.79 10.38 -12.54
C GLY A 480 14.04 11.89 -12.32
N MET A 481 13.80 12.42 -11.12
CA MET A 481 13.99 13.83 -10.77
C MET A 481 14.75 14.00 -9.45
N THR A 482 15.49 15.09 -9.33
CA THR A 482 16.04 15.52 -8.03
C THR A 482 14.92 15.95 -7.08
N GLY A 483 15.15 15.88 -5.77
CA GLY A 483 14.14 16.25 -4.77
C GLY A 483 13.63 17.69 -4.92
N HIS A 484 14.52 18.64 -5.21
CA HIS A 484 14.15 20.03 -5.49
C HIS A 484 13.26 20.14 -6.73
N CYS A 485 13.63 19.47 -7.82
CA CYS A 485 12.86 19.51 -9.07
C CYS A 485 11.48 18.87 -8.88
N PHE A 486 11.39 17.76 -8.13
CA PHE A 486 10.13 17.09 -7.78
C PHE A 486 9.18 18.03 -7.02
N ILE A 487 9.68 18.73 -5.99
CA ILE A 487 8.89 19.71 -5.23
C ILE A 487 8.40 20.83 -6.15
N ALA A 488 9.29 21.39 -6.97
CA ALA A 488 8.94 22.46 -7.89
C ALA A 488 7.92 22.00 -8.94
N ALA A 489 8.01 20.77 -9.44
CA ALA A 489 7.06 20.17 -10.36
C ALA A 489 5.65 20.09 -9.76
N ILE A 490 5.54 19.63 -8.51
CA ILE A 490 4.25 19.59 -7.79
C ILE A 490 3.68 21.01 -7.64
N LYS A 491 4.51 22.00 -7.26
CA LYS A 491 4.09 23.40 -7.14
C LYS A 491 3.62 24.00 -8.47
N VAL A 492 4.30 23.69 -9.56
CA VAL A 492 3.92 24.12 -10.92
C VAL A 492 2.61 23.46 -11.34
N ARG A 493 2.43 22.16 -11.08
CA ARG A 493 1.19 21.45 -11.42
C ARG A 493 -0.04 21.95 -10.66
N THR A 494 0.14 22.28 -9.40
CA THR A 494 -0.93 22.75 -8.50
C THR A 494 -1.09 24.27 -8.48
N SER A 495 -0.34 25.00 -9.31
CA SER A 495 -0.35 26.47 -9.34
C SER A 495 -0.01 27.12 -7.97
N LEU A 496 0.87 26.49 -7.20
CA LEU A 496 1.30 26.91 -5.86
C LEU A 496 2.66 27.61 -5.83
N VAL A 497 3.23 27.90 -7.00
CA VAL A 497 4.41 28.77 -7.09
C VAL A 497 4.02 30.18 -6.60
N PRO A 498 4.84 30.84 -5.75
CA PRO A 498 4.50 32.13 -5.14
C PRO A 498 4.64 33.30 -6.12
N THR A 499 3.81 33.34 -7.16
CA THR A 499 3.64 34.54 -8.00
C THR A 499 2.87 35.62 -7.24
N ARG A 500 2.88 36.88 -7.70
CA ARG A 500 2.11 37.96 -7.07
C ARG A 500 0.61 37.65 -7.02
N ILE A 501 0.02 37.11 -8.11
CA ILE A 501 -1.39 36.66 -8.08
C ILE A 501 -1.62 35.59 -7.02
N GLN A 502 -0.72 34.62 -6.90
CA GLN A 502 -0.91 33.54 -5.94
C GLN A 502 -0.72 34.02 -4.49
N SER A 503 0.24 34.92 -4.26
CA SER A 503 0.59 35.42 -2.92
C SER A 503 -0.41 36.44 -2.38
N LEU A 504 -1.04 37.22 -3.28
CA LEU A 504 -2.05 38.23 -2.95
C LEU A 504 -3.49 37.74 -3.18
N ARG A 505 -3.68 36.44 -3.45
CA ARG A 505 -5.00 35.85 -3.69
C ARG A 505 -5.92 36.11 -2.49
N GLY A 506 -7.06 36.76 -2.75
CA GLY A 506 -8.03 37.15 -1.71
C GLY A 506 -7.64 38.39 -0.90
N ARG A 507 -6.57 39.10 -1.28
CA ARG A 507 -6.10 40.33 -0.61
C ARG A 507 -5.91 41.52 -1.54
N ALA A 508 -6.06 41.31 -2.85
CA ALA A 508 -5.89 42.33 -3.87
C ALA A 508 -7.02 42.20 -4.90
N ASP A 509 -7.58 43.35 -5.28
CA ASP A 509 -8.67 43.42 -6.25
C ASP A 509 -8.17 43.21 -7.68
N PRO A 510 -9.05 42.78 -8.60
CA PRO A 510 -8.73 42.72 -10.02
C PRO A 510 -8.25 44.09 -10.52
N GLY A 511 -7.05 44.13 -11.10
CA GLY A 511 -6.45 45.38 -11.61
C GLY A 511 -5.50 46.09 -10.63
N ASP A 512 -5.34 45.59 -9.40
CA ASP A 512 -4.36 46.11 -8.45
C ASP A 512 -2.93 46.04 -9.05
N ARG A 513 -2.21 47.18 -9.02
CA ARG A 513 -0.84 47.30 -9.53
C ARG A 513 0.13 46.34 -8.86
N ARG A 514 -0.14 45.90 -7.63
CA ARG A 514 0.64 44.88 -6.90
C ARG A 514 0.55 43.50 -7.56
N LEU A 515 -0.44 43.25 -8.41
CA LEU A 515 -0.58 42.01 -9.19
C LEU A 515 0.26 42.01 -10.47
N LEU A 516 0.75 43.17 -10.92
CA LEU A 516 1.57 43.29 -12.11
C LEU A 516 2.86 42.47 -11.98
N CYS A 517 3.36 41.95 -13.10
CA CYS A 517 4.62 41.24 -13.19
C CYS A 517 5.75 42.07 -12.57
N ARG A 518 6.49 41.50 -11.62
CA ARG A 518 7.58 42.23 -10.93
C ARG A 518 8.72 42.69 -11.85
N ARG A 519 8.74 42.22 -13.10
CA ARG A 519 9.79 42.50 -14.08
C ARG A 519 9.28 43.38 -15.21
N CYS A 520 8.47 42.81 -16.10
CA CYS A 520 7.96 43.55 -17.25
C CYS A 520 6.62 44.24 -16.98
N GLY A 521 6.02 44.08 -15.80
CA GLY A 521 4.73 44.68 -15.46
C GLY A 521 4.67 46.20 -15.64
N PRO A 522 5.72 46.98 -15.30
CA PRO A 522 5.75 48.42 -15.55
C PRO A 522 5.58 48.82 -17.02
N VAL A 523 6.02 47.97 -17.95
CA VAL A 523 6.00 48.26 -19.40
C VAL A 523 4.80 47.57 -20.09
N SER A 524 4.56 46.30 -19.74
CA SER A 524 3.56 45.45 -20.41
C SER A 524 2.17 45.50 -19.77
N ASN A 525 2.05 46.08 -18.58
CA ASN A 525 0.85 46.04 -17.73
C ASN A 525 0.32 44.60 -17.48
N ALA A 526 1.15 43.58 -17.67
CA ALA A 526 0.76 42.18 -17.55
C ALA A 526 0.83 41.71 -16.09
N SER A 527 -0.18 40.97 -15.63
CA SER A 527 -0.22 40.39 -14.28
C SER A 527 0.74 39.20 -14.11
N GLU A 528 1.32 39.06 -12.92
CA GLU A 528 2.26 37.98 -12.59
C GLU A 528 1.56 36.64 -12.36
N THR A 529 1.34 35.92 -13.46
CA THR A 529 0.86 34.54 -13.45
C THR A 529 1.96 33.58 -13.91
N LEU A 530 1.81 32.30 -13.56
CA LEU A 530 2.64 31.24 -14.14
C LEU A 530 2.52 31.17 -15.67
N ILE A 531 1.33 31.46 -16.21
CA ILE A 531 1.09 31.54 -17.65
C ILE A 531 1.95 32.66 -18.24
N HIS A 532 1.86 33.87 -17.69
CA HIS A 532 2.66 35.00 -18.15
C HIS A 532 4.16 34.70 -18.08
N ILE A 533 4.66 34.25 -16.92
CA ILE A 533 6.08 33.94 -16.71
C ILE A 533 6.57 32.90 -17.73
N SER A 534 5.81 31.83 -17.96
CA SER A 534 6.26 30.70 -18.78
C SER A 534 5.94 30.81 -20.28
N GLN A 535 5.15 31.80 -20.70
CA GLN A 535 4.67 31.91 -22.08
C GLN A 535 4.88 33.27 -22.74
N ARG A 536 4.90 34.38 -21.98
CA ARG A 536 4.81 35.73 -22.56
C ARG A 536 5.77 36.77 -21.98
N CYS A 537 6.39 36.51 -20.84
CA CYS A 537 7.22 37.49 -20.17
C CYS A 537 8.47 37.80 -21.01
N ALA A 538 8.71 39.10 -21.28
CA ALA A 538 9.87 39.55 -22.05
C ALA A 538 11.20 39.08 -21.45
N LEU A 539 11.31 39.08 -20.11
CA LEU A 539 12.52 38.67 -19.40
C LEU A 539 12.84 37.17 -19.60
N THR A 540 11.83 36.31 -19.71
CA THR A 540 12.01 34.86 -19.87
C THR A 540 11.96 34.41 -21.32
N HIS A 541 11.77 35.32 -22.28
CA HIS A 541 11.56 34.99 -23.69
C HIS A 541 12.67 34.09 -24.26
N GLY A 542 13.94 34.39 -23.99
CA GLY A 542 15.07 33.55 -24.41
C GLY A 542 15.02 32.13 -23.83
N LEU A 543 14.53 31.96 -22.59
CA LEU A 543 14.35 30.64 -21.96
C LEU A 543 13.12 29.90 -22.53
N ILE A 544 12.07 30.63 -22.92
CA ILE A 544 10.91 30.06 -23.61
C ILE A 544 11.35 29.47 -24.95
N ILE A 545 12.13 30.21 -25.74
CA ILE A 545 12.71 29.73 -27.00
C ILE A 545 13.61 28.52 -26.75
N ARG A 546 14.52 28.58 -25.77
CA ARG A 546 15.42 27.45 -25.45
C ARG A 546 14.64 26.18 -25.07
N ARG A 547 13.53 26.30 -24.32
CA ARG A 547 12.65 25.16 -23.99
C ARG A 547 12.05 24.54 -25.24
N HIS A 548 11.50 25.36 -26.14
CA HIS A 548 10.95 24.90 -27.42
C HIS A 548 12.03 24.22 -28.28
N ASN A 549 13.16 24.89 -28.51
CA ASN A 549 14.25 24.38 -29.34
C ASN A 549 14.82 23.06 -28.81
N THR A 550 14.82 22.85 -27.48
CA THR A 550 15.24 21.57 -26.88
C THR A 550 14.37 20.39 -27.37
N ILE A 551 13.05 20.60 -27.49
CA ILE A 551 12.12 19.57 -27.97
C ILE A 551 12.25 19.40 -29.48
N MET A 552 12.34 20.49 -30.22
CA MET A 552 12.57 20.48 -31.67
C MET A 552 13.83 19.70 -32.03
N GLN A 553 14.96 19.99 -31.40
CA GLN A 553 16.23 19.32 -31.65
C GLN A 553 16.16 17.83 -31.31
N LYS A 554 15.48 17.45 -30.21
CA LYS A 554 15.28 16.04 -29.87
C LYS A 554 14.47 15.30 -30.94
N LEU A 555 13.34 15.86 -31.37
CA LEU A 555 12.53 15.26 -32.43
C LEU A 555 13.28 15.18 -33.76
N ALA A 556 14.00 16.23 -34.14
CA ALA A 556 14.86 16.24 -35.31
C ALA A 556 15.92 15.13 -35.26
N SER A 557 16.57 14.93 -34.10
CA SER A 557 17.55 13.85 -33.93
C SER A 557 16.95 12.45 -34.10
N ILE A 558 15.73 12.23 -33.59
CA ILE A 558 15.01 10.96 -33.71
C ILE A 558 14.61 10.72 -35.18
N ALA A 559 14.14 11.75 -35.87
CA ALA A 559 13.77 11.68 -37.28
C ALA A 559 14.99 11.38 -38.16
N LYS A 560 16.12 12.08 -37.95
CA LYS A 560 17.39 11.78 -38.65
C LYS A 560 17.85 10.34 -38.42
N ALA A 561 17.81 9.86 -37.17
CA ALA A 561 18.16 8.47 -36.84
C ALA A 561 17.21 7.45 -37.49
N SER A 562 15.98 7.87 -37.82
CA SER A 562 14.97 7.05 -38.51
C SER A 562 15.03 7.19 -40.04
N GLY A 563 16.08 7.82 -40.58
CA GLY A 563 16.33 7.94 -42.03
C GLY A 563 15.58 9.07 -42.73
N PHE A 564 14.99 10.03 -42.00
CA PHE A 564 14.34 11.19 -42.61
C PHE A 564 15.37 12.26 -43.00
N GLN A 565 15.15 12.93 -44.12
CA GLN A 565 15.76 14.23 -44.40
C GLN A 565 15.04 15.28 -43.55
N VAL A 566 15.79 16.03 -42.74
CA VAL A 566 15.23 16.95 -41.74
C VAL A 566 15.79 18.35 -41.94
N ILE A 567 14.89 19.31 -42.10
CA ILE A 567 15.20 20.74 -42.11
C ILE A 567 14.52 21.38 -40.91
N CYS A 568 15.32 22.03 -40.07
CA CYS A 568 14.85 22.77 -38.91
C CYS A 568 14.57 24.22 -39.30
N GLU A 569 13.47 24.78 -38.79
CA GLU A 569 13.05 26.17 -38.99
C GLU A 569 13.10 26.66 -40.46
N PRO A 570 12.56 25.91 -41.44
CA PRO A 570 12.58 26.35 -42.84
C PRO A 570 11.79 27.64 -43.02
N VAL A 571 12.29 28.52 -43.89
CA VAL A 571 11.60 29.76 -44.27
C VAL A 571 10.88 29.53 -45.60
N LEU A 572 9.56 29.45 -45.57
CA LEU A 572 8.72 29.18 -46.74
C LEU A 572 7.85 30.40 -47.04
N ARG A 573 7.68 30.74 -48.32
CA ARG A 573 6.86 31.87 -48.76
C ARG A 573 5.65 31.39 -49.54
N HIS A 574 4.48 31.91 -49.21
CA HIS A 574 3.23 31.65 -49.93
C HIS A 574 2.37 32.91 -49.92
N GLN A 575 1.92 33.37 -51.09
CA GLN A 575 1.04 34.55 -51.25
C GLN A 575 1.50 35.75 -50.41
N GLU A 576 2.77 36.16 -50.61
CA GLU A 576 3.41 37.31 -49.92
C GLU A 576 3.61 37.18 -48.39
N GLN A 577 3.17 36.07 -47.78
CA GLN A 577 3.40 35.77 -46.37
C GLN A 577 4.58 34.81 -46.16
N VAL A 578 5.33 35.06 -45.09
CA VAL A 578 6.45 34.21 -44.67
C VAL A 578 5.99 33.27 -43.56
N TYR A 579 6.09 31.98 -43.80
CA TYR A 579 5.82 30.91 -42.85
C TYR A 579 7.13 30.30 -42.37
N LYS A 580 7.23 30.09 -41.05
CA LYS A 580 8.37 29.44 -40.40
C LYS A 580 7.88 28.29 -39.53
N PRO A 581 7.58 27.11 -40.10
CA PRO A 581 7.32 25.92 -39.29
C PRO A 581 8.61 25.44 -38.62
N ASP A 582 8.49 24.60 -37.59
CA ASP A 582 9.65 24.16 -36.80
C ASP A 582 10.45 23.05 -37.49
N LEU A 583 9.76 22.10 -38.13
CA LEU A 583 10.39 20.97 -38.82
C LEU A 583 9.73 20.72 -40.17
N LEU A 584 10.54 20.48 -41.19
CA LEU A 584 10.15 19.83 -42.44
C LEU A 584 10.87 18.48 -42.51
N LEU A 585 10.08 17.41 -42.48
CA LEU A 585 10.57 16.04 -42.56
C LEU A 585 10.21 15.49 -43.94
N THR A 586 11.17 14.90 -44.63
CA THR A 586 10.94 14.26 -45.92
C THR A 586 11.47 12.83 -45.90
N ARG A 587 10.64 11.90 -46.37
CA ARG A 587 11.02 10.50 -46.57
C ARG A 587 10.32 9.98 -47.82
N GLU A 588 11.11 9.31 -48.66
CA GLU A 588 10.64 8.76 -49.94
C GLU A 588 9.98 9.85 -50.79
N ASN A 589 8.65 9.80 -50.97
CA ASN A 589 7.91 10.74 -51.81
C ASN A 589 6.92 11.62 -51.03
N THR A 590 7.05 11.68 -49.69
CA THR A 590 6.15 12.47 -48.84
C THR A 590 6.94 13.44 -47.96
N SER A 591 6.44 14.67 -47.87
CA SER A 591 6.97 15.72 -46.99
C SER A 591 5.93 16.14 -45.95
N TRP A 592 6.36 16.23 -44.70
CA TRP A 592 5.54 16.63 -43.55
C TRP A 592 6.08 17.89 -42.92
N VAL A 593 5.21 18.90 -42.79
CA VAL A 593 5.48 20.05 -41.90
C VAL A 593 4.99 19.70 -40.50
N ILE A 594 5.90 19.71 -39.52
CA ILE A 594 5.60 19.46 -38.12
C ILE A 594 5.93 20.70 -37.30
N ASP A 595 4.90 21.30 -36.68
CA ASP A 595 5.06 22.43 -35.79
C ASP A 595 4.90 22.01 -34.32
N ILE A 596 5.75 22.53 -33.45
CA ILE A 596 5.85 22.19 -32.04
C ILE A 596 5.25 23.34 -31.22
N ALA A 597 4.30 22.99 -30.36
CA ALA A 597 3.70 23.97 -29.46
C ALA A 597 3.83 23.53 -28.00
N ILE A 598 4.22 24.50 -27.14
CA ILE A 598 4.30 24.30 -25.69
C ILE A 598 3.35 25.25 -24.95
N PRO A 599 2.03 25.12 -25.16
CA PRO A 599 1.04 25.99 -24.52
C PRO A 599 0.97 25.70 -23.02
N TRP A 600 0.49 26.67 -22.23
CA TRP A 600 0.07 26.38 -20.86
C TRP A 600 -1.27 25.64 -20.89
N GLU A 601 -1.41 24.56 -20.12
CA GLU A 601 -2.65 23.80 -20.06
C GLU A 601 -3.72 24.61 -19.30
N THR A 602 -4.79 24.98 -19.99
CA THR A 602 -5.95 25.69 -19.43
C THR A 602 -7.19 24.81 -19.59
N ASN A 603 -8.39 25.39 -19.50
CA ASN A 603 -9.62 24.70 -19.87
C ASN A 603 -9.76 24.53 -21.40
N ASP A 604 -8.97 25.25 -22.20
CA ASP A 604 -8.87 25.01 -23.63
C ASP A 604 -8.01 23.77 -23.88
N SER A 605 -8.57 22.79 -24.60
CA SER A 605 -7.87 21.52 -24.80
C SER A 605 -6.63 21.66 -25.67
N LEU A 606 -5.58 20.90 -25.33
CA LEU A 606 -4.37 20.79 -26.16
C LEU A 606 -4.67 20.29 -27.58
N ASN A 607 -5.73 19.48 -27.73
CA ASN A 607 -6.19 19.00 -29.03
C ASN A 607 -6.64 20.12 -29.97
N ARG A 608 -7.21 21.21 -29.42
CA ARG A 608 -7.58 22.39 -30.19
C ARG A 608 -6.33 23.08 -30.74
N ARG A 609 -5.31 23.29 -29.89
CA ARG A 609 -4.03 23.88 -30.29
C ARG A 609 -3.31 23.06 -31.35
N HIS A 610 -3.34 21.74 -31.22
CA HIS A 610 -2.82 20.81 -32.24
C HIS A 610 -3.51 21.05 -33.60
N THR A 611 -4.84 21.11 -33.61
CA THR A 611 -5.63 21.32 -34.83
C THR A 611 -5.37 22.69 -35.47
N GLU A 612 -5.31 23.75 -34.65
CA GLU A 612 -5.01 25.12 -35.11
C GLU A 612 -3.64 25.19 -35.80
N LYS A 613 -2.63 24.51 -35.25
CA LYS A 613 -1.29 24.46 -35.84
C LYS A 613 -1.25 23.67 -37.15
N CYS A 614 -1.93 22.53 -37.25
CA CYS A 614 -2.02 21.80 -38.52
C CYS A 614 -2.65 22.66 -39.62
N ARG A 615 -3.80 23.30 -39.32
CA ARG A 615 -4.52 24.16 -40.27
C ARG A 615 -3.69 25.34 -40.75
N LYS A 616 -2.91 25.96 -39.86
CA LYS A 616 -2.05 27.11 -40.18
C LYS A 616 -1.11 26.82 -41.36
N TYR A 617 -0.60 25.60 -41.50
CA TYR A 617 0.39 25.24 -42.50
C TYR A 617 -0.18 24.42 -43.67
N GLU A 618 -1.49 24.19 -43.73
CA GLU A 618 -2.13 23.46 -44.85
C GLU A 618 -1.91 24.18 -46.19
N CYS A 619 -1.81 25.51 -46.17
CA CYS A 619 -1.50 26.35 -47.35
C CYS A 619 -0.09 26.13 -47.93
N LEU A 620 0.81 25.43 -47.23
CA LEU A 620 2.19 25.22 -47.66
C LEU A 620 2.38 24.04 -48.63
N SER A 621 1.29 23.43 -49.12
CA SER A 621 1.36 22.35 -50.10
C SER A 621 2.16 22.73 -51.35
N GLU A 622 1.80 23.84 -52.00
CA GLU A 622 2.47 24.30 -53.22
C GLU A 622 3.95 24.67 -53.01
N PRO A 623 4.35 25.51 -52.01
CA PRO A 623 5.76 25.83 -51.78
C PRO A 623 6.63 24.61 -51.46
N VAL A 624 6.12 23.64 -50.70
CA VAL A 624 6.90 22.46 -50.30
C VAL A 624 7.09 21.50 -51.47
N LEU A 625 6.06 21.27 -52.28
CA LEU A 625 6.16 20.40 -53.45
C LEU A 625 7.11 20.99 -54.52
N LYS A 626 7.25 22.32 -54.61
CA LYS A 626 8.23 22.98 -55.48
C LYS A 626 9.69 22.69 -55.13
N LEU A 627 9.99 22.24 -53.90
CA LEU A 627 11.35 21.85 -53.49
C LEU A 627 11.81 20.53 -54.14
N LYS A 628 10.93 19.85 -54.91
CA LYS A 628 11.17 18.58 -55.63
C LYS A 628 11.63 17.41 -54.76
N TRP A 629 11.45 17.47 -53.44
CA TRP A 629 11.78 16.38 -52.52
C TRP A 629 10.63 15.38 -52.30
N ALA A 630 9.40 15.71 -52.70
CA ALA A 630 8.22 14.87 -52.52
C ALA A 630 7.08 15.24 -53.49
N SER A 631 6.16 14.29 -53.73
CA SER A 631 4.91 14.50 -54.49
C SER A 631 3.70 14.65 -53.58
N VAL A 632 3.80 14.26 -52.31
CA VAL A 632 2.72 14.33 -51.32
C VAL A 632 3.11 15.26 -50.16
N PHE A 633 2.21 16.16 -49.79
CA PHE A 633 2.36 17.07 -48.66
C PHE A 633 1.33 16.76 -47.56
N LYS A 634 1.78 16.76 -46.30
CA LYS A 634 0.92 16.62 -45.12
C LYS A 634 1.37 17.57 -44.01
N THR A 635 0.43 17.92 -43.13
CA THR A 635 0.71 18.72 -41.94
C THR A 635 0.56 17.90 -40.66
N GLY A 636 1.36 18.23 -39.67
CA GLY A 636 1.33 17.65 -38.35
C GLY A 636 1.69 18.67 -37.28
N ALA A 637 1.38 18.34 -36.03
CA ALA A 637 1.80 19.13 -34.89
C ALA A 637 2.17 18.21 -33.72
N ILE A 638 3.13 18.66 -32.91
CA ILE A 638 3.45 18.03 -31.63
C ILE A 638 3.22 19.05 -30.52
N VAL A 639 2.20 18.81 -29.70
CA VAL A 639 1.79 19.69 -28.62
C VAL A 639 2.09 19.05 -27.28
N ILE A 640 2.96 19.67 -26.49
CA ILE A 640 3.26 19.23 -25.12
C ILE A 640 2.99 20.41 -24.20
N GLY A 641 2.09 20.26 -23.24
CA GLY A 641 1.76 21.34 -22.32
C GLY A 641 2.95 21.73 -21.44
N ALA A 642 3.01 23.00 -21.05
CA ALA A 642 4.12 23.57 -20.28
C ALA A 642 4.32 22.93 -18.90
N ARG A 643 3.28 22.31 -18.32
CA ARG A 643 3.33 21.51 -17.09
C ARG A 643 3.55 20.01 -17.37
N GLY A 644 3.91 19.67 -18.60
CA GLY A 644 4.31 18.34 -19.05
C GLY A 644 3.13 17.43 -19.45
N ALA A 645 2.01 17.99 -19.91
CA ALA A 645 0.90 17.21 -20.45
C ALA A 645 1.15 16.77 -21.90
N TRP A 646 0.92 15.51 -22.23
CA TRP A 646 0.99 14.97 -23.59
C TRP A 646 -0.35 15.12 -24.30
N CYS A 647 -0.36 15.78 -25.46
CA CYS A 647 -1.56 15.84 -26.30
C CYS A 647 -1.79 14.48 -26.98
N SER A 648 -3.00 13.92 -26.84
CA SER A 648 -3.33 12.61 -27.43
C SER A 648 -3.25 12.59 -28.95
N ARG A 649 -3.48 13.73 -29.63
CA ARG A 649 -3.33 13.85 -31.09
C ARG A 649 -1.89 13.76 -31.58
N ASN A 650 -0.89 13.92 -30.70
CA ASN A 650 0.51 13.71 -31.07
C ASN A 650 0.74 12.28 -31.57
N ASP A 651 0.08 11.29 -30.95
CA ASP A 651 0.25 9.89 -31.35
C ASP A 651 -0.25 9.66 -32.78
N ARG A 652 -1.36 10.32 -33.16
CA ARG A 652 -1.85 10.29 -34.55
C ARG A 652 -0.84 10.91 -35.51
N THR A 653 -0.31 12.10 -35.19
CA THR A 653 0.73 12.73 -36.01
C THR A 653 1.97 11.85 -36.16
N LEU A 654 2.46 11.24 -35.08
CA LEU A 654 3.63 10.35 -35.13
C LEU A 654 3.37 9.09 -35.97
N CYS A 655 2.17 8.51 -35.88
CA CYS A 655 1.75 7.39 -36.72
C CYS A 655 1.66 7.80 -38.20
N ASP A 656 1.03 8.94 -38.50
CA ASP A 656 0.83 9.43 -39.88
C ASP A 656 2.15 9.77 -40.59
N VAL A 657 3.17 10.18 -39.81
CA VAL A 657 4.54 10.44 -40.28
C VAL A 657 5.38 9.15 -40.33
N GLN A 658 4.91 8.06 -39.71
CA GLN A 658 5.67 6.83 -39.49
C GLN A 658 6.96 7.04 -38.68
N LEU A 659 6.95 8.03 -37.76
CA LEU A 659 8.08 8.30 -36.88
C LEU A 659 7.92 7.52 -35.57
N HIS A 660 8.71 6.46 -35.40
CA HIS A 660 8.62 5.62 -34.22
C HIS A 660 9.27 6.27 -32.98
N VAL A 661 8.42 6.78 -32.08
CA VAL A 661 8.84 7.32 -30.77
C VAL A 661 8.35 6.38 -29.67
N SER A 662 9.27 5.79 -28.91
CA SER A 662 8.93 4.87 -27.82
C SER A 662 8.17 5.57 -26.69
N ASP A 663 7.36 4.82 -25.93
CA ASP A 663 6.64 5.37 -24.78
C ASP A 663 7.58 5.98 -23.73
N ASN A 664 8.77 5.39 -23.54
CA ASN A 664 9.80 5.96 -22.66
C ASN A 664 10.30 7.32 -23.15
N MET A 665 10.48 7.48 -24.46
CA MET A 665 10.88 8.75 -25.05
C MET A 665 9.77 9.81 -24.93
N LYS A 666 8.50 9.44 -25.15
CA LYS A 666 7.36 10.35 -24.92
C LYS A 666 7.33 10.87 -23.48
N CYS A 667 7.52 9.97 -22.50
CA CYS A 667 7.64 10.36 -21.09
C CYS A 667 8.81 11.32 -20.83
N LEU A 668 9.96 11.06 -21.47
CA LEU A 668 11.14 11.93 -21.36
C LEU A 668 10.87 13.31 -21.95
N LEU A 669 10.17 13.41 -23.09
CA LEU A 669 9.81 14.71 -23.68
C LEU A 669 8.91 15.51 -22.73
N CYS A 670 7.88 14.89 -22.14
CA CYS A 670 7.03 15.55 -21.14
C CYS A 670 7.82 16.02 -19.92
N LEU A 671 8.73 15.17 -19.42
CA LEU A 671 9.59 15.51 -18.29
C LEU A 671 10.53 16.68 -18.62
N VAL A 672 11.18 16.67 -19.78
CA VAL A 672 12.08 17.74 -20.23
C VAL A 672 11.33 19.06 -20.35
N VAL A 673 10.12 19.07 -20.92
CA VAL A 673 9.29 20.30 -20.96
C VAL A 673 9.03 20.83 -19.55
N LEU A 674 8.60 19.96 -18.64
CA LEU A 674 8.31 20.33 -17.26
C LEU A 674 9.56 20.86 -16.53
N GLU A 675 10.70 20.17 -16.64
CA GLU A 675 11.97 20.60 -16.03
C GLU A 675 12.44 21.94 -16.56
N ARG A 676 12.38 22.16 -17.88
CA ARG A 676 12.73 23.44 -18.50
C ARG A 676 11.77 24.56 -18.05
N THR A 677 10.48 24.27 -17.92
CA THR A 677 9.51 25.21 -17.35
C THR A 677 9.85 25.55 -15.88
N ILE A 678 10.24 24.57 -15.07
CA ILE A 678 10.68 24.77 -13.69
C ILE A 678 11.94 25.62 -13.62
N GLN A 679 12.95 25.33 -14.45
CA GLN A 679 14.19 26.11 -14.54
C GLN A 679 13.90 27.57 -14.90
N LEU A 680 13.04 27.79 -15.90
CA LEU A 680 12.60 29.12 -16.32
C LEU A 680 11.93 29.87 -15.16
N ILE A 681 10.97 29.25 -14.48
CA ILE A 681 10.27 29.87 -13.34
C ILE A 681 11.25 30.16 -12.21
N SER A 682 12.14 29.22 -11.89
CA SER A 682 13.15 29.41 -10.85
C SER A 682 14.08 30.58 -11.17
N TRP A 683 14.49 30.72 -12.44
CA TRP A 683 15.33 31.82 -12.88
C TRP A 683 14.61 33.18 -12.78
N PHE A 684 13.33 33.24 -13.18
CA PHE A 684 12.49 34.44 -13.00
C PHE A 684 12.37 34.85 -11.53
N MET A 685 12.23 33.87 -10.63
CA MET A 685 12.09 34.13 -9.20
C MET A 685 13.40 34.53 -8.51
N ARG A 686 14.55 34.07 -8.99
CA ARG A 686 15.88 34.34 -8.39
C ARG A 686 16.60 35.55 -8.96
N SER A 687 16.29 35.97 -10.18
CA SER A 687 16.89 37.16 -10.78
C SER A 687 16.70 38.36 -9.84
N THR A 688 17.71 39.18 -9.63
CA THR A 688 17.55 40.49 -8.97
C THR A 688 17.28 41.54 -10.06
N ASP A 689 16.73 42.70 -9.70
CA ASP A 689 16.50 43.79 -10.67
C ASP A 689 17.80 44.24 -11.37
N ALA A 690 18.97 44.00 -10.74
CA ALA A 690 20.29 44.28 -11.28
C ALA A 690 20.70 43.40 -12.48
N LEU A 691 20.13 42.20 -12.65
CA LEU A 691 20.44 41.30 -13.77
C LEU A 691 19.57 41.56 -15.01
N ALA A 692 18.49 42.34 -14.89
CA ALA A 692 17.56 42.62 -15.97
C ALA A 692 18.10 43.63 -17.01
N PHE A 693 19.14 44.39 -16.67
CA PHE A 693 19.71 45.46 -17.51
C PHE A 693 21.06 45.12 -18.15
N ARG A 694 21.55 43.87 -18.06
CA ARG A 694 22.72 43.42 -18.82
C ARG A 694 22.30 42.57 -20.02
N ALA A 695 21.68 43.23 -20.99
CA ALA A 695 21.56 42.76 -22.37
C ALA A 695 21.32 43.99 -23.25
N SER A 696 22.39 44.77 -23.44
CA SER A 696 22.60 45.63 -24.59
C SER A 696 23.57 44.92 -25.51
#